data_AF-A0A9X0R335-F1
#
_entry.id   AF-A0A9X0R335-F1
#
_cell.length_a   1.000
_cell.length_b   1.000
_cell.length_c   1.000
_cell.angle_alpha   90.00
_cell.angle_beta   90.00
_cell.angle_gamma   90.00
#
_symmetry.space_group_name_H-M   'P 1'
#
loop_
_entity.id
_entity.type
_entity.pdbx_description
1 polymer ?
#
loop_
_entity_poly.entity_id
_entity_poly.type
_entity_poly.pdbx_seq_one_letter_code
_entity_poly.pdbx_strand_id
1 'polypeptide(L)'
;MPPSDSLTILRPVDHRRMMAKEYAISPNGMVVKREFTEPKHFSVTRREVDGIEALHTALVEIERDPRACVIRGEPRPDTDLTRTRRVKKGEAATFDDVPRRWIMVDADKVPLPAGTSVIDDPADVARFLVELFAGFAPELEGVTAVVQFTASAGIGEMAEAEAAAGMKPRWAGVSKPGSGTGAHLWFWLTEPQGEAALIRWANAINAKVGHKAIDPMGLRTVQPHYTAGPVFGAGLRDPLAGRRTVLVWGSADAATLEIPAEPVRPVYRPGAGSGTSAAGIGFPALLARIGDLVHGFHGPINAAIASYIATNWPNPDVDALIELLRGRILSADPGGRSSAEIERYADPGNLRARIEWTMDREREKHQAEQAEAARPVEPTYPDRGVPLAEAQRVAGKAIAGFAEKIANGETPQLLIAVTVGGGKTFSAIDALPALLAAGEAAGRGPVLFAHPRHKLGDQIAADVAAQHPHIEVAVWRGMDADDPERPGEKMCRDPELSGAASAAGQGATAGCAACVFNAGCSYLAQERNNKTAKVHVAPHQVQFNAPFSGWPRTKVDGKSVPVQPTACIVDEDISGAGLGGMDERPVQLALSALQSEATPNLTGADRERLLYLRRRVLEALTNHPPGPLFREAVEWMGEAPDELTGLNAAREMALLEWATKPQVKIAKSATRAEAIAAFGDAAAQGFTRLRPRLAESIAVFLASGDARSVNVTLVPEADLGHGAGTGPAIQFTWRKDFHDAWQSALLLLDATGRPEILRHWAPNLEAVEIEVQAPHQHVIQVAE
;
A
#
# COMPACT_ATOMS: atom_id res chain seq x y z
N MET A 1 -40.77 26.78 21.28
CA MET A 1 -39.39 26.27 21.09
C MET A 1 -39.54 24.84 20.60
N PRO A 2 -38.76 24.39 19.61
CA PRO A 2 -38.68 22.97 19.35
C PRO A 2 -38.23 22.25 20.63
N PRO A 3 -38.69 21.02 20.88
CA PRO A 3 -38.35 20.33 22.10
C PRO A 3 -36.89 19.86 22.05
N SER A 4 -36.04 20.41 22.90
CA SER A 4 -34.61 20.08 23.00
C SER A 4 -34.34 18.74 23.71
N ASP A 5 -33.15 18.19 23.50
CA ASP A 5 -32.58 17.05 24.23
C ASP A 5 -31.05 17.20 24.34
N SER A 6 -30.35 16.21 24.87
CA SER A 6 -28.89 16.22 25.02
C SER A 6 -28.20 14.94 24.53
N LEU A 7 -26.94 15.11 24.14
CA LEU A 7 -25.98 14.04 23.87
C LEU A 7 -25.04 13.89 25.07
N THR A 8 -24.89 12.66 25.55
CA THR A 8 -23.83 12.29 26.50
C THR A 8 -22.61 11.83 25.70
N ILE A 9 -21.55 12.65 25.72
CA ILE A 9 -20.29 12.41 25.01
C ILE A 9 -19.26 11.89 26.00
N LEU A 10 -18.66 10.76 25.68
CA LEU A 10 -17.62 10.13 26.49
C LEU A 10 -16.25 10.25 25.81
N ARG A 11 -15.21 10.51 26.61
CA ARG A 11 -13.82 10.47 26.17
C ARG A 11 -12.97 9.60 27.10
N PRO A 12 -12.14 8.67 26.61
CA PRO A 12 -11.24 7.91 27.45
C PRO A 12 -10.36 8.83 28.30
N VAL A 13 -10.23 8.55 29.61
CA VAL A 13 -9.34 9.33 30.49
C VAL A 13 -7.88 9.16 30.07
N ASP A 14 -7.52 7.97 29.60
CA ASP A 14 -6.21 7.71 28.99
C ASP A 14 -6.14 8.35 27.61
N HIS A 15 -5.33 9.41 27.47
CA HIS A 15 -5.18 10.19 26.24
C HIS A 15 -4.60 9.39 25.06
N ARG A 16 -4.01 8.22 25.32
CA ARG A 16 -3.48 7.32 24.28
C ARG A 16 -4.55 6.41 23.69
N ARG A 17 -5.74 6.33 24.32
CA ARG A 17 -6.85 5.48 23.86
C ARG A 17 -7.80 6.26 22.98
N MET A 18 -8.17 5.65 21.87
CA MET A 18 -9.06 6.21 20.85
C MET A 18 -10.39 5.46 20.81
N MET A 19 -11.46 6.20 20.50
CA MET A 19 -12.79 5.67 20.19
C MET A 19 -13.02 5.61 18.67
N ALA A 20 -11.94 5.69 17.88
CA ALA A 20 -11.92 5.53 16.43
C ALA A 20 -11.14 4.28 16.03
N LYS A 21 -11.44 3.72 14.85
CA LYS A 21 -10.56 2.75 14.19
C LYS A 21 -9.34 3.48 13.63
N GLU A 22 -8.18 2.83 13.65
CA GLU A 22 -6.96 3.35 13.05
C GLU A 22 -6.53 2.46 11.89
N TYR A 23 -6.19 3.07 10.76
CA TYR A 23 -5.61 2.40 9.60
C TYR A 23 -4.19 2.93 9.40
N ALA A 24 -3.21 2.04 9.32
CA ALA A 24 -1.81 2.42 9.11
C ALA A 24 -1.14 1.47 8.11
N ILE A 25 -0.14 1.94 7.40
CA ILE A 25 0.69 1.09 6.56
C ILE A 25 1.78 0.47 7.44
N SER A 26 1.80 -0.86 7.50
CA SER A 26 2.86 -1.61 8.17
C SER A 26 4.13 -1.67 7.31
N PRO A 27 5.31 -2.01 7.89
CA PRO A 27 6.59 -1.97 7.16
C PRO A 27 6.65 -2.81 5.87
N ASN A 28 5.82 -3.84 5.74
CA ASN A 28 5.74 -4.67 4.53
C ASN A 28 4.85 -4.06 3.42
N GLY A 29 4.33 -2.83 3.61
CA GLY A 29 3.46 -2.14 2.67
C GLY A 29 1.97 -2.51 2.77
N MET A 30 1.59 -3.46 3.63
CA MET A 30 0.21 -3.82 3.90
C MET A 30 -0.44 -2.86 4.89
N VAL A 31 -1.71 -2.53 4.66
CA VAL A 31 -2.54 -1.80 5.61
C VAL A 31 -2.89 -2.72 6.77
N VAL A 32 -2.71 -2.22 7.98
CA VAL A 32 -3.17 -2.83 9.22
C VAL A 32 -4.29 -1.98 9.80
N LYS A 33 -5.33 -2.65 10.27
CA LYS A 33 -6.45 -2.04 11.00
C LYS A 33 -6.26 -2.30 12.49
N ARG A 34 -6.27 -1.23 13.29
CA ARG A 34 -6.42 -1.33 14.75
C ARG A 34 -7.87 -1.03 15.09
N GLU A 35 -8.49 -1.98 15.79
CA GLU A 35 -9.88 -1.84 16.27
C GLU A 35 -9.99 -0.80 17.39
N PHE A 36 -11.22 -0.44 17.71
CA PHE A 36 -11.52 0.47 18.82
C PHE A 36 -10.86 0.00 20.12
N THR A 37 -10.36 0.95 20.91
CA THR A 37 -9.86 0.60 22.25
C THR A 37 -11.04 0.30 23.19
N GLU A 38 -10.81 -0.52 24.22
CA GLU A 38 -11.78 -0.76 25.31
C GLU A 38 -11.37 -0.03 26.60
N PRO A 39 -11.52 1.30 26.68
CA PRO A 39 -11.22 2.04 27.90
C PRO A 39 -12.22 1.71 29.00
N LYS A 40 -11.69 1.59 30.22
CA LYS A 40 -12.49 1.35 31.42
C LYS A 40 -13.08 2.62 32.02
N HIS A 41 -12.38 3.76 31.87
CA HIS A 41 -12.74 5.04 32.49
C HIS A 41 -12.84 6.16 31.45
N PHE A 42 -13.85 7.01 31.63
CA PHE A 42 -14.20 8.09 30.72
C PHE A 42 -14.39 9.40 31.47
N SER A 43 -14.02 10.52 30.83
CA SER A 43 -14.63 11.80 31.14
C SER A 43 -15.92 11.98 30.34
N VAL A 44 -16.86 12.73 30.88
CA VAL A 44 -18.22 12.89 30.39
C VAL A 44 -18.48 14.37 30.12
N THR A 45 -19.08 14.65 28.97
CA THR A 45 -19.59 15.98 28.62
C THR A 45 -21.01 15.85 28.11
N ARG A 46 -21.87 16.81 28.45
CA ARG A 46 -23.23 16.89 27.93
C ARG A 46 -23.31 18.02 26.92
N ARG A 47 -24.01 17.78 25.81
CA ARG A 47 -24.26 18.78 24.77
C ARG A 47 -25.74 18.82 24.46
N GLU A 48 -26.37 19.96 24.67
CA GLU A 48 -27.74 20.20 24.25
C GLU A 48 -27.83 20.23 22.72
N VAL A 49 -28.90 19.64 22.18
CA VAL A 49 -29.24 19.57 20.76
C VAL A 49 -30.73 19.86 20.61
N ASP A 50 -31.07 20.79 19.73
CA ASP A 50 -32.44 21.21 19.45
C ASP A 50 -32.85 20.79 18.03
N GLY A 51 -33.38 19.57 17.90
CA GLY A 51 -33.80 19.00 16.62
C GLY A 51 -32.69 18.32 15.81
N ILE A 52 -33.08 17.79 14.64
CA ILE A 52 -32.23 16.96 13.77
C ILE A 52 -31.04 17.73 13.20
N GLU A 53 -31.20 19.02 12.88
CA GLU A 53 -30.10 19.85 12.37
C GLU A 53 -29.04 20.13 13.43
N ALA A 54 -29.45 20.44 14.67
CA ALA A 54 -28.52 20.63 15.77
C ALA A 54 -27.79 19.32 16.13
N LEU A 55 -28.49 18.18 16.04
CA LEU A 55 -27.90 16.86 16.16
C LEU A 55 -26.88 16.59 15.05
N HIS A 56 -27.19 16.92 13.79
CA HIS A 56 -26.26 16.83 12.66
C HIS A 56 -24.98 17.64 12.93
N THR A 57 -25.10 18.92 13.28
CA THR A 57 -23.96 19.77 13.62
C THR A 57 -23.13 19.17 14.75
N ALA A 58 -23.80 18.63 15.78
CA ALA A 58 -23.10 17.99 16.89
C ALA A 58 -22.30 16.75 16.47
N LEU A 59 -22.89 15.89 15.63
CA LEU A 59 -22.23 14.70 15.13
C LEU A 59 -21.04 15.03 14.21
N VAL A 60 -21.16 16.04 13.35
CA VAL A 60 -20.04 16.53 12.50
C VAL A 60 -18.87 17.03 13.34
N GLU A 61 -19.13 17.70 14.46
CA GLU A 61 -18.07 18.14 15.37
C GLU A 61 -17.45 16.98 16.13
N ILE A 62 -18.27 16.04 16.62
CA ILE A 62 -17.81 14.85 17.34
C ILE A 62 -16.97 13.94 16.42
N GLU A 63 -17.32 13.84 15.14
CA GLU A 63 -16.58 13.06 14.14
C GLU A 63 -15.08 13.43 14.11
N ARG A 64 -14.75 14.71 14.33
CA ARG A 64 -13.37 15.22 14.30
C ARG A 64 -12.56 14.88 15.56
N ASP A 65 -13.20 14.36 16.60
CA ASP A 65 -12.56 13.98 17.85
C ASP A 65 -12.40 12.45 17.91
N PRO A 66 -11.20 11.90 17.61
CA PRO A 66 -10.97 10.45 17.57
C PRO A 66 -11.10 9.77 18.94
N ARG A 67 -11.31 10.54 20.01
CA ARG A 67 -11.50 10.04 21.38
C ARG A 67 -12.94 10.13 21.83
N ALA A 68 -13.85 10.70 21.05
CA ALA A 68 -15.23 10.85 21.44
C ALA A 68 -16.10 9.66 20.99
N CYS A 69 -17.04 9.28 21.84
CA CYS A 69 -18.18 8.48 21.43
C CYS A 69 -19.43 8.98 22.16
N VAL A 70 -20.61 8.64 21.64
CA VAL A 70 -21.90 9.00 22.26
C VAL A 70 -22.47 7.78 23.00
N ILE A 71 -23.18 8.03 24.11
CA ILE A 71 -24.07 7.04 24.72
C ILE A 71 -25.45 7.68 24.97
N ARG A 72 -26.48 6.84 25.12
CA ARG A 72 -27.84 7.31 25.46
C ARG A 72 -27.98 7.74 26.92
N GLY A 73 -27.25 7.08 27.81
CA GLY A 73 -27.40 7.21 29.26
C GLY A 73 -27.12 8.62 29.77
N GLU A 74 -27.90 9.06 30.74
CA GLU A 74 -27.67 10.30 31.47
C GLU A 74 -26.76 10.01 32.67
N PRO A 75 -25.67 10.75 32.90
CA PRO A 75 -24.87 10.59 34.11
C PRO A 75 -25.71 10.85 35.37
N ARG A 76 -25.58 10.00 36.39
CA ARG A 76 -26.26 10.22 37.67
C ARG A 76 -25.76 11.50 38.35
N PRO A 77 -26.58 12.17 39.17
CA PRO A 77 -26.19 13.41 39.87
C PRO A 77 -24.84 13.33 40.59
N ASP A 78 -24.53 12.19 41.21
CA ASP A 78 -23.32 11.98 42.00
C ASP A 78 -22.15 11.36 41.20
N THR A 79 -22.25 11.29 39.87
CA THR A 79 -21.21 10.69 39.03
C THR A 79 -20.02 11.64 38.87
N ASP A 80 -18.80 11.16 39.12
CA ASP A 80 -17.57 11.87 38.76
C ASP A 80 -17.45 11.97 37.23
N LEU A 81 -17.81 13.14 36.69
CA LEU A 81 -17.77 13.42 35.25
C LEU A 81 -16.34 13.47 34.69
N THR A 82 -15.30 13.57 35.52
CA THR A 82 -13.92 13.57 35.05
C THR A 82 -13.36 12.15 34.89
N ARG A 83 -13.93 11.17 35.62
CA ARG A 83 -13.47 9.79 35.62
C ARG A 83 -14.55 8.81 36.09
N THR A 84 -15.33 8.28 35.15
CA THR A 84 -16.39 7.31 35.43
C THR A 84 -16.31 6.05 34.56
N ARG A 85 -16.91 4.96 35.02
CA ARG A 85 -17.12 3.73 34.24
C ARG A 85 -18.49 3.79 33.56
N ARG A 86 -18.70 3.08 32.45
CA ARG A 86 -20.02 2.96 31.77
C ARG A 86 -20.86 1.85 32.40
N VAL A 87 -21.60 2.13 33.47
CA VAL A 87 -22.35 1.10 34.21
C VAL A 87 -23.80 1.54 34.45
N LYS A 88 -24.76 0.71 34.04
CA LYS A 88 -26.21 0.97 34.20
C LYS A 88 -26.79 0.40 35.50
N LYS A 89 -26.28 -0.74 36.00
CA LYS A 89 -26.91 -1.53 37.07
C LYS A 89 -25.96 -1.81 38.24
N GLY A 90 -26.54 -1.99 39.43
CA GLY A 90 -25.82 -2.29 40.67
C GLY A 90 -25.40 -1.04 41.44
N GLU A 91 -24.74 -1.23 42.58
CA GLU A 91 -24.24 -0.14 43.44
C GLU A 91 -23.23 0.77 42.74
N ALA A 92 -22.56 0.27 41.71
CA ALA A 92 -21.59 1.00 40.90
C ALA A 92 -22.21 1.66 39.64
N ALA A 93 -23.53 1.79 39.57
CA ALA A 93 -24.21 2.43 38.45
C ALA A 93 -23.90 3.93 38.39
N THR A 94 -23.56 4.39 37.20
CA THR A 94 -23.08 5.75 36.89
C THR A 94 -23.92 6.45 35.83
N PHE A 95 -24.73 5.68 35.09
CA PHE A 95 -25.64 6.21 34.08
C PHE A 95 -27.04 5.63 34.23
N ASP A 96 -28.04 6.49 34.12
CA ASP A 96 -29.45 6.12 34.09
C ASP A 96 -30.01 6.11 32.66
N ASP A 97 -31.03 5.28 32.46
CA ASP A 97 -31.82 5.27 31.23
C ASP A 97 -32.82 6.42 31.29
N VAL A 98 -32.55 7.48 30.53
CA VAL A 98 -33.44 8.62 30.36
C VAL A 98 -33.98 8.57 28.93
N PRO A 99 -35.30 8.67 28.73
CA PRO A 99 -35.87 8.73 27.38
C PRO A 99 -35.24 9.84 26.54
N ARG A 100 -34.80 9.51 25.32
CA ARG A 100 -34.20 10.46 24.37
C ARG A 100 -35.06 10.67 23.14
N ARG A 101 -35.07 11.89 22.62
CA ARG A 101 -35.70 12.36 21.39
C ARG A 101 -34.86 12.07 20.15
N TRP A 102 -33.75 11.37 20.29
CA TRP A 102 -32.99 10.87 19.16
C TRP A 102 -32.84 9.37 19.27
N ILE A 103 -32.77 8.70 18.13
CA ILE A 103 -32.41 7.28 18.01
C ILE A 103 -31.27 7.15 17.01
N MET A 104 -30.44 6.14 17.21
CA MET A 104 -29.42 5.72 16.26
C MET A 104 -29.70 4.26 15.91
N VAL A 105 -29.94 4.00 14.63
CA VAL A 105 -30.09 2.67 14.06
C VAL A 105 -28.78 2.29 13.39
N ASP A 106 -28.19 1.19 13.86
CA ASP A 106 -26.94 0.67 13.33
C ASP A 106 -27.24 -0.25 12.14
N ALA A 107 -26.83 0.20 10.95
CA ALA A 107 -26.90 -0.55 9.72
C ALA A 107 -25.52 -1.09 9.39
N ASP A 108 -25.34 -2.40 9.41
CA ASP A 108 -24.06 -3.04 9.10
C ASP A 108 -24.20 -3.96 7.89
N LYS A 109 -23.20 -3.92 7.00
CA LYS A 109 -23.10 -4.78 5.81
C LYS A 109 -24.29 -4.70 4.86
N VAL A 110 -24.85 -3.51 4.67
CA VAL A 110 -25.96 -3.31 3.73
C VAL A 110 -25.43 -3.44 2.29
N PRO A 111 -25.94 -4.38 1.48
CA PRO A 111 -25.59 -4.45 0.08
C PRO A 111 -26.15 -3.22 -0.64
N LEU A 112 -25.31 -2.54 -1.40
CA LEU A 112 -25.70 -1.39 -2.18
C LEU A 112 -26.25 -1.82 -3.55
N PRO A 113 -27.23 -1.10 -4.12
CA PRO A 113 -27.69 -1.33 -5.48
C PRO A 113 -26.54 -1.26 -6.48
N ALA A 114 -26.62 -2.05 -7.55
CA ALA A 114 -25.64 -2.00 -8.63
C ALA A 114 -25.55 -0.56 -9.18
N GLY A 115 -24.33 -0.06 -9.35
CA GLY A 115 -24.06 1.30 -9.84
C GLY A 115 -24.10 2.41 -8.79
N THR A 116 -24.29 2.08 -7.50
CA THR A 116 -24.17 3.07 -6.40
C THR A 116 -22.81 2.96 -5.70
N SER A 117 -22.23 4.11 -5.37
CA SER A 117 -20.91 4.23 -4.75
C SER A 117 -20.99 5.12 -3.52
N VAL A 118 -20.45 4.65 -2.39
CA VAL A 118 -20.41 5.44 -1.15
C VAL A 118 -19.27 6.45 -1.19
N ILE A 119 -18.21 6.20 -1.96
CA ILE A 119 -17.10 7.14 -2.14
C ILE A 119 -17.49 8.30 -3.05
N ASP A 120 -18.19 8.03 -4.15
CA ASP A 120 -18.53 9.00 -5.19
C ASP A 120 -19.70 9.87 -4.75
N ASP A 121 -20.84 9.26 -4.43
CA ASP A 121 -22.04 9.94 -3.96
C ASP A 121 -22.54 9.38 -2.61
N PRO A 122 -21.85 9.72 -1.51
CA PRO A 122 -22.29 9.35 -0.17
C PRO A 122 -23.69 9.90 0.16
N ALA A 123 -24.14 10.97 -0.51
CA ALA A 123 -25.47 11.52 -0.28
C ALA A 123 -26.57 10.65 -0.91
N ASP A 124 -26.34 10.12 -2.11
CA ASP A 124 -27.25 9.17 -2.74
C ASP A 124 -27.32 7.86 -1.97
N VAL A 125 -26.17 7.32 -1.55
CA VAL A 125 -26.14 6.13 -0.69
C VAL A 125 -26.84 6.40 0.65
N ALA A 126 -26.67 7.59 1.23
CA ALA A 126 -27.39 7.97 2.44
C ALA A 126 -28.92 7.99 2.23
N ARG A 127 -29.40 8.54 1.11
CA ARG A 127 -30.83 8.50 0.74
C ARG A 127 -31.32 7.07 0.61
N PHE A 128 -30.61 6.23 -0.14
CA PHE A 128 -30.95 4.81 -0.29
C PHE A 128 -31.05 4.09 1.07
N LEU A 129 -30.10 4.32 1.98
CA LEU A 129 -30.13 3.70 3.30
C LEU A 129 -31.35 4.15 4.12
N VAL A 130 -31.72 5.43 4.06
CA VAL A 130 -32.93 5.95 4.72
C VAL A 130 -34.19 5.31 4.13
N GLU A 131 -34.29 5.23 2.80
CA GLU A 131 -35.42 4.62 2.10
C GLU A 131 -35.54 3.11 2.39
N LEU A 132 -34.41 2.39 2.41
CA LEU A 132 -34.36 0.97 2.75
C LEU A 132 -34.92 0.73 4.17
N PHE A 133 -34.47 1.53 5.14
CA PHE A 133 -34.94 1.40 6.53
C PHE A 133 -36.38 1.87 6.72
N ALA A 134 -36.84 2.88 5.97
CA ALA A 134 -38.25 3.25 5.92
C ALA A 134 -39.11 2.11 5.36
N GLY A 135 -38.59 1.32 4.41
CA GLY A 135 -39.27 0.10 3.95
C GLY A 135 -39.48 -0.96 5.04
N PHE A 136 -38.60 -1.01 6.05
CA PHE A 136 -38.76 -1.89 7.22
C PHE A 136 -39.68 -1.27 8.28
N ALA A 137 -39.57 0.05 8.47
CA ALA A 137 -40.27 0.84 9.46
C ALA A 137 -40.99 2.03 8.77
N PRO A 138 -42.22 1.84 8.27
CA PRO A 138 -42.96 2.87 7.53
C PRO A 138 -43.12 4.20 8.30
N GLU A 139 -43.09 4.16 9.63
CA GLU A 139 -43.10 5.34 10.49
C GLU A 139 -41.87 6.27 10.33
N LEU A 140 -40.83 5.82 9.62
CA LEU A 140 -39.65 6.62 9.27
C LEU A 140 -39.72 7.19 7.84
N GLU A 141 -40.76 6.85 7.07
CA GLU A 141 -40.92 7.30 5.69
C GLU A 141 -41.02 8.83 5.62
N GLY A 142 -40.20 9.45 4.77
CA GLY A 142 -40.19 10.91 4.58
C GLY A 142 -39.69 11.70 5.79
N VAL A 143 -39.00 11.08 6.76
CA VAL A 143 -38.41 11.78 7.91
C VAL A 143 -36.97 12.19 7.62
N THR A 144 -36.60 13.44 7.95
CA THR A 144 -35.23 13.95 7.89
C THR A 144 -34.33 13.12 8.80
N ALA A 145 -33.20 12.67 8.28
CA ALA A 145 -32.28 11.78 8.97
C ALA A 145 -30.83 12.23 8.83
N VAL A 146 -29.99 11.94 9.83
CA VAL A 146 -28.54 12.04 9.69
C VAL A 146 -27.97 10.66 9.44
N VAL A 147 -27.29 10.47 8.33
CA VAL A 147 -26.57 9.23 8.02
C VAL A 147 -25.09 9.45 8.29
N GLN A 148 -24.53 8.71 9.23
CA GLN A 148 -23.10 8.75 9.52
C GLN A 148 -22.45 7.43 9.12
N PHE A 149 -21.66 7.44 8.06
CA PHE A 149 -20.99 6.25 7.55
C PHE A 149 -19.94 5.73 8.54
N THR A 150 -19.96 4.42 8.78
CA THR A 150 -19.05 3.78 9.74
C THR A 150 -17.59 3.91 9.31
N ALA A 151 -16.67 3.77 10.26
CA ALA A 151 -15.22 3.87 10.02
C ALA A 151 -14.65 2.91 8.95
N SER A 152 -15.41 1.91 8.49
CA SER A 152 -14.99 0.98 7.43
C SER A 152 -15.75 1.18 6.10
N ALA A 153 -16.75 2.06 6.06
CA ALA A 153 -17.47 2.40 4.84
C ALA A 153 -16.51 3.02 3.80
N GLY A 154 -16.66 2.59 2.55
CA GLY A 154 -15.80 2.99 1.44
C GLY A 154 -14.43 2.29 1.40
N ILE A 155 -14.04 1.51 2.41
CA ILE A 155 -12.73 0.83 2.36
C ILE A 155 -12.71 -0.31 1.33
N GLY A 156 -13.84 -1.02 1.17
CA GLY A 156 -14.00 -2.04 0.13
C GLY A 156 -13.80 -1.47 -1.26
N GLU A 157 -14.59 -0.45 -1.57
CA GLU A 157 -14.56 0.26 -2.83
C GLU A 157 -13.19 0.92 -3.11
N MET A 158 -12.56 1.52 -2.10
CA MET A 158 -11.20 2.07 -2.22
C MET A 158 -10.17 0.97 -2.52
N ALA A 159 -10.27 -0.19 -1.86
CA ALA A 159 -9.37 -1.31 -2.10
C ALA A 159 -9.53 -1.88 -3.52
N GLU A 160 -10.78 -1.96 -4.01
CA GLU A 160 -11.10 -2.38 -5.37
C GLU A 160 -10.57 -1.38 -6.40
N ALA A 161 -10.76 -0.07 -6.16
CA ALA A 161 -10.23 0.99 -7.01
C ALA A 161 -8.69 1.01 -7.06
N GLU A 162 -8.02 0.76 -5.94
CA GLU A 162 -6.56 0.63 -5.90
C GLU A 162 -6.07 -0.60 -6.67
N ALA A 163 -6.76 -1.74 -6.52
CA ALA A 163 -6.44 -2.96 -7.25
C ALA A 163 -6.63 -2.77 -8.76
N ALA A 164 -7.72 -2.11 -9.18
CA ALA A 164 -7.99 -1.77 -10.57
C ALA A 164 -6.93 -0.82 -11.15
N ALA A 165 -6.38 0.09 -10.33
CA ALA A 165 -5.26 0.96 -10.69
C ALA A 165 -3.89 0.24 -10.73
N GLY A 166 -3.85 -1.09 -10.59
CA GLY A 166 -2.61 -1.88 -10.61
C GLY A 166 -1.75 -1.71 -9.36
N MET A 167 -2.29 -1.14 -8.28
CA MET A 167 -1.58 -1.06 -7.00
C MET A 167 -1.50 -2.44 -6.35
N LYS A 168 -0.43 -2.68 -5.59
CA LYS A 168 -0.36 -3.88 -4.74
C LYS A 168 -1.60 -3.94 -3.84
N PRO A 169 -2.19 -5.12 -3.60
CA PRO A 169 -3.43 -5.29 -2.83
C PRO A 169 -3.18 -5.06 -1.33
N ARG A 170 -2.75 -3.85 -0.95
CA ARG A 170 -2.32 -3.50 0.40
C ARG A 170 -3.43 -3.61 1.45
N TRP A 171 -4.69 -3.62 1.01
CA TRP A 171 -5.87 -3.81 1.86
C TRP A 171 -6.24 -5.28 2.09
N ALA A 172 -5.50 -6.23 1.53
CA ALA A 172 -5.77 -7.66 1.71
C ALA A 172 -5.71 -8.04 3.20
N GLY A 173 -6.81 -8.62 3.71
CA GLY A 173 -6.98 -8.95 5.13
C GLY A 173 -7.64 -7.86 5.99
N VAL A 174 -7.75 -6.63 5.49
CA VAL A 174 -8.49 -5.53 6.14
C VAL A 174 -9.86 -5.33 5.50
N SER A 175 -9.92 -5.31 4.17
CA SER A 175 -11.16 -5.31 3.40
C SER A 175 -11.56 -6.73 3.02
N LYS A 176 -12.86 -7.04 3.09
CA LYS A 176 -13.43 -8.29 2.57
C LYS A 176 -14.34 -7.95 1.39
N PRO A 177 -14.17 -8.61 0.23
CA PRO A 177 -15.09 -8.46 -0.90
C PRO A 177 -16.54 -8.70 -0.47
N GLY A 178 -17.46 -7.88 -0.96
CA GLY A 178 -18.89 -8.01 -0.67
C GLY A 178 -19.29 -7.75 0.79
N SER A 179 -18.48 -7.02 1.57
CA SER A 179 -18.78 -6.74 2.98
C SER A 179 -19.93 -5.76 3.22
N GLY A 180 -20.46 -5.12 2.16
CA GLY A 180 -21.55 -4.14 2.25
C GLY A 180 -21.14 -2.82 2.92
N THR A 181 -22.03 -1.84 2.87
CA THR A 181 -21.80 -0.51 3.47
C THR A 181 -22.44 -0.46 4.85
N GLY A 182 -21.69 0.05 5.84
CA GLY A 182 -22.18 0.25 7.20
C GLY A 182 -22.39 1.74 7.51
N ALA A 183 -23.50 2.09 8.16
CA ALA A 183 -23.82 3.45 8.60
C ALA A 183 -24.67 3.48 9.88
N HIS A 184 -24.57 4.58 10.62
CA HIS A 184 -25.46 4.92 11.72
C HIS A 184 -26.52 5.90 11.22
N LEU A 185 -27.80 5.51 11.25
CA LEU A 185 -28.92 6.37 10.86
C LEU A 185 -29.53 7.00 12.10
N TRP A 186 -29.50 8.32 12.19
CA TRP A 186 -30.03 9.07 13.30
C TRP A 186 -31.33 9.76 12.93
N PHE A 187 -32.35 9.58 13.77
CA PHE A 187 -33.65 10.21 13.61
C PHE A 187 -34.01 10.99 14.87
N TRP A 188 -34.68 12.12 14.69
CA TRP A 188 -35.32 12.85 15.78
C TRP A 188 -36.72 12.29 16.03
N LEU A 189 -37.19 12.34 17.27
CA LEU A 189 -38.45 11.76 17.72
C LEU A 189 -39.36 12.82 18.32
N THR A 190 -40.64 12.76 17.95
CA THR A 190 -41.71 13.60 18.50
C THR A 190 -41.90 13.36 20.00
N GLU A 191 -41.66 12.13 20.45
CA GLU A 191 -41.71 11.73 21.86
C GLU A 191 -40.39 11.09 22.29
N PRO A 192 -39.84 11.42 23.47
CA PRO A 192 -38.60 10.82 23.94
C PRO A 192 -38.82 9.34 24.30
N GLN A 193 -37.92 8.46 23.88
CA GLN A 193 -38.03 7.01 24.07
C GLN A 193 -36.85 6.42 24.86
N GLY A 194 -37.17 5.58 25.84
CA GLY A 194 -36.19 4.85 26.67
C GLY A 194 -35.77 3.51 26.07
N GLU A 195 -34.73 2.88 26.64
CA GLU A 195 -34.16 1.62 26.13
C GLU A 195 -35.22 0.51 25.96
N ALA A 196 -36.10 0.31 26.95
CA ALA A 196 -37.08 -0.77 26.92
C ALA A 196 -38.08 -0.62 25.76
N ALA A 197 -38.54 0.61 25.50
CA ALA A 197 -39.48 0.91 24.41
C ALA A 197 -38.82 0.69 23.05
N LEU A 198 -37.59 1.19 22.88
CA LEU A 198 -36.83 1.05 21.64
C LEU A 198 -36.45 -0.41 21.33
N ILE A 199 -36.11 -1.21 22.34
CA ILE A 199 -35.86 -2.64 22.15
C ILE A 199 -37.13 -3.36 21.69
N ARG A 200 -38.32 -3.02 22.23
CA ARG A 200 -39.58 -3.61 21.76
C ARG A 200 -39.86 -3.23 20.32
N TRP A 201 -39.68 -1.96 19.98
CA TRP A 201 -39.82 -1.45 18.62
C TRP A 201 -38.91 -2.18 17.62
N ALA A 202 -37.60 -2.27 17.90
CA ALA A 202 -36.65 -2.98 17.05
C ALA A 202 -36.98 -4.47 16.89
N ASN A 203 -37.39 -5.14 17.98
CA ASN A 203 -37.77 -6.55 17.92
C ASN A 203 -39.04 -6.77 17.08
N ALA A 204 -40.01 -5.86 17.13
CA ALA A 204 -41.21 -5.95 16.31
C ALA A 204 -40.91 -5.76 14.82
N ILE A 205 -40.04 -4.81 14.47
CA ILE A 205 -39.57 -4.64 13.09
C ILE A 205 -38.83 -5.89 12.63
N ASN A 206 -37.87 -6.40 13.41
CA ASN A 206 -37.13 -7.62 13.07
C ASN A 206 -38.06 -8.83 12.89
N ALA A 207 -39.11 -8.95 13.71
CA ALA A 207 -40.11 -10.01 13.57
C ALA A 207 -40.94 -9.86 12.29
N LYS A 208 -41.32 -8.63 11.92
CA LYS A 208 -42.06 -8.33 10.68
C LYS A 208 -41.24 -8.62 9.43
N VAL A 209 -39.96 -8.23 9.45
CA VAL A 209 -39.04 -8.36 8.32
C VAL A 209 -38.46 -9.79 8.20
N GLY A 210 -38.54 -10.59 9.28
CA GLY A 210 -38.12 -12.00 9.29
C GLY A 210 -36.61 -12.21 9.38
N HIS A 211 -35.84 -11.13 9.55
CA HIS A 211 -34.40 -11.16 9.83
C HIS A 211 -34.02 -9.96 10.71
N LYS A 212 -32.76 -9.91 11.18
CA LYS A 212 -32.27 -8.82 12.04
C LYS A 212 -31.95 -7.57 11.19
N ALA A 213 -32.96 -6.72 10.98
CA ALA A 213 -32.83 -5.43 10.30
C ALA A 213 -32.28 -4.33 11.22
N ILE A 214 -32.70 -4.31 12.50
CA ILE A 214 -32.25 -3.33 13.51
C ILE A 214 -31.56 -4.08 14.65
N ASP A 215 -30.32 -3.73 14.99
CA ASP A 215 -29.62 -4.35 16.13
C ASP A 215 -30.07 -3.72 17.47
N PRO A 216 -30.72 -4.48 18.39
CA PRO A 216 -31.15 -3.95 19.68
C PRO A 216 -29.98 -3.55 20.61
N MET A 217 -28.75 -3.99 20.32
CA MET A 217 -27.58 -3.63 21.12
C MET A 217 -27.30 -2.12 21.08
N GLY A 218 -27.46 -1.50 19.90
CA GLY A 218 -27.27 -0.05 19.72
C GLY A 218 -28.27 0.80 20.52
N LEU A 219 -29.39 0.21 20.94
CA LEU A 219 -30.45 0.93 21.66
C LEU A 219 -30.24 0.94 23.18
N ARG A 220 -29.18 0.29 23.67
CA ARG A 220 -28.87 0.20 25.09
C ARG A 220 -28.27 1.49 25.64
N THR A 221 -28.61 1.77 26.88
CA THR A 221 -28.30 3.00 27.64
C THR A 221 -26.82 3.33 27.63
N VAL A 222 -25.97 2.34 27.94
CA VAL A 222 -24.53 2.53 28.11
C VAL A 222 -23.71 2.01 26.94
N GLN A 223 -24.34 1.52 25.86
CA GLN A 223 -23.62 1.02 24.70
C GLN A 223 -23.01 2.20 23.92
N PRO A 224 -21.71 2.15 23.57
CA PRO A 224 -21.09 3.22 22.78
C PRO A 224 -21.64 3.25 21.37
N HIS A 225 -22.01 4.45 20.92
CA HIS A 225 -22.18 4.81 19.52
C HIS A 225 -20.87 5.38 19.02
N TYR A 226 -20.18 4.65 18.15
CA TYR A 226 -18.87 5.06 17.64
C TYR A 226 -19.03 6.15 16.58
N THR A 227 -19.06 7.39 17.05
CA THR A 227 -19.31 8.59 16.23
C THR A 227 -18.05 9.28 15.72
N ALA A 228 -16.88 8.88 16.22
CA ALA A 228 -15.60 9.41 15.77
C ALA A 228 -15.24 8.90 14.36
N GLY A 229 -14.68 9.80 13.54
CA GLY A 229 -14.09 9.44 12.26
C GLY A 229 -12.87 8.53 12.44
N PRO A 230 -12.60 7.63 11.48
CA PRO A 230 -11.39 6.81 11.48
C PRO A 230 -10.12 7.68 11.40
N VAL A 231 -9.05 7.20 12.02
CA VAL A 231 -7.72 7.80 11.92
C VAL A 231 -6.92 7.06 10.86
N PHE A 232 -6.44 7.79 9.86
CA PHE A 232 -5.55 7.24 8.84
C PHE A 232 -4.12 7.74 9.10
N GLY A 233 -3.21 6.79 9.27
CA GLY A 233 -1.78 7.06 9.39
C GLY A 233 -1.16 7.53 8.08
N ALA A 234 0.11 7.92 8.14
CA ALA A 234 0.84 8.43 6.98
C ALA A 234 0.75 7.49 5.76
N GLY A 235 0.45 8.06 4.59
CA GLY A 235 0.30 7.33 3.33
C GLY A 235 -1.09 6.74 3.07
N LEU A 236 -2.06 6.95 3.97
CA LEU A 236 -3.47 6.63 3.77
C LEU A 236 -4.33 7.88 3.90
N ARG A 237 -5.46 7.92 3.20
CA ARG A 237 -6.45 9.00 3.27
C ARG A 237 -7.81 8.38 3.53
N ASP A 238 -8.63 9.06 4.32
CA ASP A 238 -10.02 8.67 4.51
C ASP A 238 -10.81 8.94 3.20
N PRO A 239 -11.38 7.92 2.54
CA PRO A 239 -12.17 8.13 1.33
C PRO A 239 -13.41 9.01 1.55
N LEU A 240 -13.91 9.07 2.79
CA LEU A 240 -15.08 9.85 3.18
C LEU A 240 -14.73 11.08 4.04
N ALA A 241 -13.46 11.51 4.05
CA ALA A 241 -13.03 12.69 4.80
C ALA A 241 -13.97 13.90 4.57
N GLY A 242 -14.60 14.39 5.64
CA GLY A 242 -15.51 15.54 5.58
C GLY A 242 -16.85 15.29 4.88
N ARG A 243 -17.13 14.05 4.45
CA ARG A 243 -18.36 13.63 3.74
C ARG A 243 -19.05 12.44 4.41
N ARG A 244 -18.61 12.08 5.62
CA ARG A 244 -19.04 10.87 6.35
C ARG A 244 -20.38 11.05 7.05
N THR A 245 -20.66 12.25 7.55
CA THR A 245 -21.92 12.60 8.19
C THR A 245 -22.74 13.43 7.21
N VAL A 246 -23.86 12.88 6.75
CA VAL A 246 -24.74 13.44 5.71
C VAL A 246 -26.12 13.70 6.30
N LEU A 247 -26.69 14.87 6.03
CA LEU A 247 -28.08 15.18 6.33
C LEU A 247 -28.96 14.86 5.11
N VAL A 248 -29.91 13.95 5.29
CA VAL A 248 -30.90 13.56 4.29
C VAL A 248 -32.22 14.23 4.64
N TRP A 249 -32.69 15.12 3.75
CA TRP A 249 -33.92 15.89 3.96
C TRP A 249 -35.17 15.06 3.70
N GLY A 250 -36.10 15.08 4.65
CA GLY A 250 -37.44 14.53 4.50
C GLY A 250 -38.51 15.63 4.47
N SER A 251 -39.77 15.21 4.39
CA SER A 251 -40.94 16.08 4.56
C SER A 251 -41.28 16.41 6.02
N ALA A 252 -40.68 15.70 6.99
CA ALA A 252 -40.87 15.91 8.42
C ALA A 252 -39.54 15.80 9.17
N ASP A 253 -39.31 16.65 10.18
CA ASP A 253 -38.04 16.65 10.93
C ASP A 253 -37.99 15.67 12.10
N ALA A 254 -39.11 15.02 12.44
CA ALA A 254 -39.22 14.09 13.55
C ALA A 254 -40.19 12.93 13.24
N ALA A 255 -39.86 11.74 13.75
CA ALA A 255 -40.68 10.54 13.65
C ALA A 255 -41.50 10.28 14.92
N THR A 256 -42.65 9.65 14.78
CA THR A 256 -43.42 9.06 15.88
C THR A 256 -43.39 7.55 15.73
N LEU A 257 -42.68 6.86 16.62
CA LEU A 257 -42.47 5.41 16.50
C LEU A 257 -43.71 4.61 16.88
N GLU A 258 -44.04 3.58 16.09
CA GLU A 258 -45.08 2.61 16.43
C GLU A 258 -44.53 1.54 17.37
N ILE A 259 -44.55 1.83 18.68
CA ILE A 259 -43.98 0.93 19.68
C ILE A 259 -45.05 -0.05 20.19
N PRO A 260 -44.85 -1.38 20.08
CA PRO A 260 -45.77 -2.35 20.63
C PRO A 260 -45.95 -2.16 22.15
N ALA A 261 -47.20 -2.32 22.60
CA ALA A 261 -47.54 -2.37 24.00
C ALA A 261 -46.72 -3.45 24.73
N GLU A 262 -46.46 -3.25 26.02
CA GLU A 262 -45.76 -4.26 26.80
C GLU A 262 -46.55 -5.56 26.83
N PRO A 263 -45.92 -6.71 26.52
CA PRO A 263 -46.61 -7.98 26.64
C PRO A 263 -46.98 -8.21 28.11
N VAL A 264 -48.28 -8.29 28.38
CA VAL A 264 -48.79 -8.72 29.69
C VAL A 264 -48.30 -10.15 29.89
N ARG A 265 -47.37 -10.35 30.84
CA ARG A 265 -46.76 -11.67 31.08
C ARG A 265 -47.85 -12.70 31.38
N PRO A 266 -48.02 -13.75 30.55
CA PRO A 266 -48.81 -14.91 30.95
C PRO A 266 -48.06 -15.65 32.05
N VAL A 267 -48.81 -16.24 32.99
CA VAL A 267 -48.26 -17.10 34.04
C VAL A 267 -47.42 -18.22 33.41
N TYR A 268 -46.17 -18.31 33.85
CA TYR A 268 -45.18 -19.27 33.38
C TYR A 268 -45.72 -20.71 33.38
N ARG A 269 -45.67 -21.37 32.21
CA ARG A 269 -45.79 -22.82 32.06
C ARG A 269 -44.52 -23.34 31.38
N PRO A 270 -43.82 -24.34 31.94
CA PRO A 270 -42.60 -24.85 31.32
C PRO A 270 -42.95 -25.66 30.07
N GLY A 271 -42.28 -25.35 28.95
CA GLY A 271 -42.30 -26.17 27.73
C GLY A 271 -42.92 -25.49 26.51
N ALA A 272 -42.27 -24.48 25.97
CA ALA A 272 -42.36 -24.09 24.55
C ALA A 272 -41.29 -23.04 24.26
N GLY A 273 -40.29 -23.38 23.45
CA GLY A 273 -39.28 -22.45 22.98
C GLY A 273 -38.92 -22.75 21.53
N SER A 274 -39.53 -22.01 20.60
CA SER A 274 -39.04 -21.77 19.23
C SER A 274 -38.32 -20.41 19.23
N GLY A 275 -37.22 -20.14 18.54
CA GLY A 275 -36.42 -20.84 17.57
C GLY A 275 -35.55 -19.75 16.91
N THR A 276 -34.22 -19.92 16.89
CA THR A 276 -33.28 -18.93 16.33
C THR A 276 -32.46 -19.52 15.19
N SER A 277 -32.56 -18.85 14.06
CA SER A 277 -31.66 -18.76 12.90
C SER A 277 -30.20 -19.14 13.15
N ALA A 278 -29.59 -19.89 12.23
CA ALA A 278 -28.15 -19.86 12.07
C ALA A 278 -27.71 -19.97 10.59
N ALA A 279 -26.99 -18.94 10.15
CA ALA A 279 -26.14 -18.93 8.97
C ALA A 279 -24.68 -18.86 9.44
N GLY A 280 -23.77 -19.61 8.81
CA GLY A 280 -22.32 -19.58 9.08
C GLY A 280 -21.69 -20.87 9.61
N ILE A 281 -22.42 -21.97 9.60
CA ILE A 281 -21.96 -23.29 10.06
C ILE A 281 -21.90 -24.14 8.82
N GLY A 282 -20.71 -24.53 8.37
CA GLY A 282 -20.52 -25.22 7.09
C GLY A 282 -21.34 -26.51 6.95
N PHE A 283 -21.33 -27.10 5.76
CA PHE A 283 -22.14 -28.27 5.41
C PHE A 283 -22.23 -29.37 6.49
N PRO A 284 -21.13 -29.83 7.13
CA PRO A 284 -21.21 -30.85 8.18
C PRO A 284 -22.04 -30.44 9.41
N ALA A 285 -22.01 -29.15 9.77
CA ALA A 285 -22.77 -28.62 10.90
C ALA A 285 -24.25 -28.40 10.55
N LEU A 286 -24.56 -28.08 9.29
CA LEU A 286 -25.95 -28.04 8.80
C LEU A 286 -26.54 -29.43 8.66
N LEU A 287 -25.74 -30.42 8.24
CA LEU A 287 -26.13 -31.83 8.19
C LEU A 287 -26.47 -32.35 9.61
N ALA A 288 -25.64 -32.03 10.61
CA ALA A 288 -25.88 -32.44 12.00
C ALA A 288 -27.23 -31.94 12.57
N ARG A 289 -27.77 -30.82 12.07
CA ARG A 289 -29.03 -30.21 12.54
C ARG A 289 -30.30 -30.88 12.03
N ILE A 290 -30.18 -31.73 11.02
CA ILE A 290 -31.33 -32.45 10.48
C ILE A 290 -31.91 -33.37 11.55
N GLY A 291 -33.16 -33.10 11.93
CA GLY A 291 -33.91 -33.85 12.92
C GLY A 291 -33.57 -33.54 14.38
N ASP A 292 -32.89 -32.41 14.65
CA ASP A 292 -32.79 -31.93 16.03
C ASP A 292 -34.13 -31.34 16.53
N LEU A 293 -34.28 -31.26 17.85
CA LEU A 293 -35.51 -30.81 18.52
C LEU A 293 -35.85 -29.33 18.26
N VAL A 294 -34.92 -28.55 17.71
CA VAL A 294 -35.03 -27.09 17.56
C VAL A 294 -35.37 -26.69 16.12
N HIS A 295 -34.83 -27.39 15.12
CA HIS A 295 -34.85 -27.01 13.71
C HIS A 295 -35.62 -28.01 12.82
N GLY A 296 -35.89 -29.22 13.30
CA GLY A 296 -36.64 -30.24 12.57
C GLY A 296 -35.91 -30.73 11.30
N PHE A 297 -36.65 -31.15 10.27
CA PHE A 297 -36.09 -31.80 9.09
C PHE A 297 -36.05 -30.90 7.85
N HIS A 298 -37.18 -30.29 7.47
CA HIS A 298 -37.33 -29.63 6.18
C HIS A 298 -36.36 -28.43 5.95
N GLY A 299 -36.26 -27.52 6.92
CA GLY A 299 -35.38 -26.34 6.82
C GLY A 299 -33.89 -26.72 6.78
N PRO A 300 -33.41 -27.55 7.72
CA PRO A 300 -32.02 -28.01 7.73
C PRO A 300 -31.59 -28.81 6.49
N ILE A 301 -32.48 -29.63 5.90
CA ILE A 301 -32.18 -30.37 4.65
C ILE A 301 -31.86 -29.40 3.51
N ASN A 302 -32.71 -28.38 3.29
CA ASN A 302 -32.50 -27.40 2.22
C ASN A 302 -31.26 -26.53 2.46
N ALA A 303 -30.99 -26.16 3.72
CA ALA A 303 -29.79 -25.40 4.06
C ALA A 303 -28.50 -26.20 3.83
N ALA A 304 -28.50 -27.50 4.14
CA ALA A 304 -27.37 -28.39 3.86
C ALA A 304 -27.14 -28.56 2.35
N ILE A 305 -28.20 -28.75 1.55
CA ILE A 305 -28.12 -28.84 0.09
C ILE A 305 -27.49 -27.57 -0.51
N ALA A 306 -28.01 -26.39 -0.15
CA ALA A 306 -27.49 -25.12 -0.66
C ALA A 306 -26.02 -24.89 -0.28
N SER A 307 -25.64 -25.21 0.96
CA SER A 307 -24.25 -25.10 1.40
C SER A 307 -23.32 -26.03 0.64
N TYR A 308 -23.74 -27.26 0.35
CA TYR A 308 -22.92 -28.24 -0.39
C TYR A 308 -22.73 -27.81 -1.84
N ILE A 309 -23.79 -27.37 -2.53
CA ILE A 309 -23.72 -26.93 -3.94
C ILE A 309 -22.80 -25.72 -4.08
N ALA A 310 -22.98 -24.70 -3.23
CA ALA A 310 -22.14 -23.49 -3.27
C ALA A 310 -20.65 -23.80 -3.02
N THR A 311 -20.34 -24.83 -2.20
CA THR A 311 -18.96 -25.20 -1.87
C THR A 311 -18.29 -26.00 -2.99
N ASN A 312 -19.06 -26.73 -3.81
CA ASN A 312 -18.56 -27.68 -4.80
C ASN A 312 -18.94 -27.31 -6.25
N TRP A 313 -19.33 -26.05 -6.49
CA TRP A 313 -19.65 -25.53 -7.82
C TRP A 313 -18.42 -25.53 -8.74
N PRO A 314 -18.55 -25.83 -10.06
CA PRO A 314 -19.77 -26.11 -10.82
C PRO A 314 -20.20 -27.58 -10.85
N ASN A 315 -19.43 -28.47 -10.22
CA ASN A 315 -19.58 -29.92 -10.37
C ASN A 315 -19.79 -30.62 -9.00
N PRO A 316 -20.88 -30.36 -8.27
CA PRO A 316 -21.16 -31.05 -7.02
C PRO A 316 -21.50 -32.52 -7.25
N ASP A 317 -20.99 -33.41 -6.40
CA ASP A 317 -21.34 -34.84 -6.41
C ASP A 317 -22.74 -35.05 -5.79
N VAL A 318 -23.74 -35.15 -6.65
CA VAL A 318 -25.16 -35.27 -6.27
C VAL A 318 -25.45 -36.60 -5.58
N ASP A 319 -24.84 -37.70 -6.02
CA ASP A 319 -25.11 -39.01 -5.47
C ASP A 319 -24.51 -39.15 -4.07
N ALA A 320 -23.30 -38.62 -3.86
CA ALA A 320 -22.68 -38.55 -2.54
C ALA A 320 -23.49 -37.68 -1.56
N LEU A 321 -24.02 -36.54 -2.03
CA LEU A 321 -24.86 -35.66 -1.21
C LEU A 321 -26.18 -36.34 -0.79
N ILE A 322 -26.83 -37.07 -1.70
CA ILE A 322 -28.05 -37.81 -1.41
C ILE A 322 -27.78 -38.85 -0.32
N GLU A 323 -26.72 -39.64 -0.44
CA GLU A 323 -26.38 -40.68 0.55
C GLU A 323 -26.11 -40.08 1.94
N LEU A 324 -25.39 -38.95 2.02
CA LEU A 324 -25.13 -38.25 3.27
C LEU A 324 -26.41 -37.72 3.93
N LEU A 325 -27.31 -37.12 3.15
CA LEU A 325 -28.59 -36.61 3.66
C LEU A 325 -29.49 -37.76 4.13
N ARG A 326 -29.58 -38.85 3.35
CA ARG A 326 -30.38 -40.02 3.70
C ARG A 326 -29.91 -40.69 4.98
N GLY A 327 -28.61 -40.96 5.08
CA GLY A 327 -28.00 -41.55 6.28
C GLY A 327 -28.27 -40.70 7.52
N ARG A 328 -28.21 -39.36 7.39
CA ARG A 328 -28.53 -38.47 8.49
C ARG A 328 -30.02 -38.44 8.85
N ILE A 329 -30.92 -38.38 7.87
CA ILE A 329 -32.38 -38.31 8.08
C ILE A 329 -32.89 -39.58 8.77
N LEU A 330 -32.44 -40.74 8.33
CA LEU A 330 -32.86 -42.04 8.88
C LEU A 330 -32.32 -42.31 10.29
N SER A 331 -31.18 -41.70 10.65
CA SER A 331 -30.57 -41.85 11.98
C SER A 331 -30.97 -40.78 12.99
N ALA A 332 -31.69 -39.74 12.56
CA ALA A 332 -32.12 -38.65 13.43
C ALA A 332 -33.37 -39.02 14.26
N ASP A 333 -33.53 -38.37 15.42
CA ASP A 333 -34.73 -38.52 16.24
C ASP A 333 -35.97 -38.04 15.45
N PRO A 334 -37.00 -38.89 15.25
CA PRO A 334 -38.19 -38.49 14.50
C PRO A 334 -38.99 -37.36 15.15
N GLY A 335 -38.80 -37.10 16.45
CA GLY A 335 -39.44 -35.99 17.16
C GLY A 335 -40.97 -36.04 17.09
N GLY A 336 -41.54 -37.25 17.18
CA GLY A 336 -42.99 -37.50 17.13
C GLY A 336 -43.57 -37.72 15.72
N ARG A 337 -42.75 -37.67 14.65
CA ARG A 337 -43.19 -37.95 13.27
C ARG A 337 -43.32 -39.45 13.01
N SER A 338 -44.19 -39.82 12.08
CA SER A 338 -44.37 -41.22 11.68
C SER A 338 -43.20 -41.72 10.83
N SER A 339 -42.96 -43.05 10.85
CA SER A 339 -41.91 -43.67 10.02
C SER A 339 -42.09 -43.37 8.54
N ALA A 340 -43.33 -43.35 8.04
CA ALA A 340 -43.65 -42.99 6.66
C ALA A 340 -43.27 -41.54 6.31
N GLU A 341 -43.33 -40.62 7.28
CA GLU A 341 -42.96 -39.22 7.07
C GLU A 341 -41.43 -39.02 7.02
N ILE A 342 -40.67 -39.77 7.83
CA ILE A 342 -39.21 -39.78 7.79
C ILE A 342 -38.70 -40.44 6.50
N GLU A 343 -39.31 -41.55 6.08
CA GLU A 343 -39.02 -42.20 4.80
C GLU A 343 -39.26 -41.26 3.62
N ARG A 344 -40.30 -40.43 3.66
CA ARG A 344 -40.56 -39.41 2.63
C ARG A 344 -39.48 -38.32 2.56
N TYR A 345 -38.88 -37.94 3.68
CA TYR A 345 -37.74 -37.00 3.69
C TYR A 345 -36.45 -37.66 3.18
N ALA A 346 -36.25 -38.95 3.48
CA ALA A 346 -35.10 -39.74 3.04
C ALA A 346 -35.27 -40.35 1.63
N ASP A 347 -36.36 -40.04 0.93
CA ASP A 347 -36.62 -40.53 -0.42
C ASP A 347 -35.59 -39.94 -1.40
N PRO A 348 -34.82 -40.77 -2.14
CA PRO A 348 -33.81 -40.30 -3.08
C PRO A 348 -34.38 -39.39 -4.18
N GLY A 349 -35.59 -39.66 -4.65
CA GLY A 349 -36.25 -38.87 -5.69
C GLY A 349 -36.58 -37.46 -5.21
N ASN A 350 -37.11 -37.33 -3.99
CA ASN A 350 -37.39 -36.06 -3.34
C ASN A 350 -36.12 -35.23 -3.11
N LEU A 351 -35.05 -35.86 -2.61
CA LEU A 351 -33.78 -35.17 -2.37
C LEU A 351 -33.12 -34.73 -3.68
N ARG A 352 -33.14 -35.56 -4.72
CA ARG A 352 -32.61 -35.23 -6.05
C ARG A 352 -33.32 -34.02 -6.66
N ALA A 353 -34.65 -33.99 -6.63
CA ALA A 353 -35.42 -32.85 -7.16
C ALA A 353 -35.09 -31.52 -6.45
N ARG A 354 -34.84 -31.55 -5.13
CA ARG A 354 -34.42 -30.37 -4.36
C ARG A 354 -33.00 -29.90 -4.70
N ILE A 355 -32.09 -30.84 -4.95
CA ILE A 355 -30.70 -30.56 -5.34
C ILE A 355 -30.66 -29.93 -6.73
N GLU A 356 -31.35 -30.51 -7.70
CA GLU A 356 -31.43 -30.01 -9.08
C GLU A 356 -31.97 -28.58 -9.12
N TRP A 357 -33.08 -28.30 -8.44
CA TRP A 357 -33.64 -26.95 -8.33
C TRP A 357 -32.65 -25.92 -7.76
N THR A 358 -31.81 -26.33 -6.80
CA THR A 358 -30.82 -25.45 -6.19
C THR A 358 -29.63 -25.21 -7.14
N MET A 359 -29.21 -26.22 -7.90
CA MET A 359 -28.14 -26.10 -8.89
C MET A 359 -28.52 -25.18 -10.06
N ASP A 360 -29.77 -25.20 -10.51
CA ASP A 360 -30.24 -24.32 -11.59
C ASP A 360 -30.16 -22.84 -11.20
N ARG A 361 -30.53 -22.50 -9.96
CA ARG A 361 -30.42 -21.13 -9.44
C ARG A 361 -28.98 -20.64 -9.31
N GLU A 362 -28.06 -21.52 -8.90
CA GLU A 362 -26.64 -21.16 -8.83
C GLU A 362 -26.05 -20.96 -10.24
N ARG A 363 -26.54 -21.70 -11.25
CA ARG A 363 -26.17 -21.51 -12.66
C ARG A 363 -26.61 -20.15 -13.19
N GLU A 364 -27.88 -19.78 -12.97
CA GLU A 364 -28.44 -18.51 -13.42
C GLU A 364 -27.69 -17.32 -12.81
N LYS A 365 -27.37 -17.40 -11.52
CA LYS A 365 -26.56 -16.41 -10.80
C LYS A 365 -25.20 -16.20 -11.45
N HIS A 366 -24.45 -17.28 -11.72
CA HIS A 366 -23.13 -17.19 -12.35
C HIS A 366 -23.16 -16.74 -13.81
N GLN A 367 -24.22 -17.08 -14.56
CA GLN A 367 -24.41 -16.58 -15.94
C GLN A 367 -24.70 -15.07 -15.97
N ALA A 368 -25.46 -14.56 -15.01
CA ALA A 368 -25.71 -13.12 -14.87
C ALA A 368 -24.42 -12.35 -14.52
N GLU A 369 -23.61 -12.88 -13.59
CA GLU A 369 -22.31 -12.30 -13.22
C GLU A 369 -21.35 -12.21 -14.43
N GLN A 370 -21.31 -13.24 -15.29
CA GLN A 370 -20.48 -13.22 -16.52
C GLN A 370 -20.97 -12.24 -17.58
N ALA A 371 -22.29 -12.06 -17.72
CA ALA A 371 -22.87 -11.12 -18.68
C ALA A 371 -22.65 -9.65 -18.26
N GLU A 372 -22.57 -9.40 -16.95
CA GLU A 372 -22.35 -8.07 -16.38
C GLU A 372 -20.88 -7.63 -16.50
N ALA A 373 -19.93 -8.55 -16.33
CA ALA A 373 -18.49 -8.29 -16.50
C ALA A 373 -18.06 -7.88 -17.92
N ALA A 374 -18.89 -8.15 -18.94
CA ALA A 374 -18.57 -7.87 -20.36
C ALA A 374 -18.97 -6.46 -20.84
N ARG A 375 -19.54 -5.60 -19.98
CA ARG A 375 -19.99 -4.25 -20.37
C ARG A 375 -18.87 -3.20 -20.18
N PRO A 376 -18.64 -2.29 -21.13
CA PRO A 376 -17.75 -1.15 -20.92
C PRO A 376 -18.32 -0.23 -19.85
N VAL A 377 -17.49 0.16 -18.88
CA VAL A 377 -17.86 1.05 -17.76
C VAL A 377 -17.11 2.37 -17.95
N GLU A 378 -17.82 3.49 -17.89
CA GLU A 378 -17.17 4.80 -17.84
C GLU A 378 -16.38 4.94 -16.53
N PRO A 379 -15.19 5.58 -16.52
CA PRO A 379 -14.39 5.68 -15.31
C PRO A 379 -15.16 6.36 -14.17
N THR A 380 -15.41 5.62 -13.09
CA THR A 380 -16.08 6.07 -11.87
C THR A 380 -15.06 6.66 -10.89
N TYR A 381 -14.42 7.75 -11.28
CA TYR A 381 -13.64 8.58 -10.36
C TYR A 381 -14.14 10.03 -10.47
N PRO A 382 -14.27 10.79 -9.37
CA PRO A 382 -14.50 12.22 -9.47
C PRO A 382 -13.27 12.88 -10.10
N ASP A 383 -13.45 13.53 -11.25
CA ASP A 383 -12.39 14.26 -11.94
C ASP A 383 -11.92 15.46 -11.11
N ARG A 384 -10.89 15.22 -10.27
CA ARG A 384 -10.13 16.26 -9.55
C ARG A 384 -8.99 16.82 -10.39
N GLY A 385 -8.87 16.35 -11.64
CA GLY A 385 -7.93 16.89 -12.58
C GLY A 385 -8.18 18.37 -12.77
N VAL A 386 -7.10 19.15 -12.83
CA VAL A 386 -7.18 20.47 -13.44
C VAL A 386 -7.04 20.31 -14.95
N PRO A 387 -7.60 21.22 -15.76
CA PRO A 387 -7.37 21.21 -17.19
C PRO A 387 -5.87 21.20 -17.50
N LEU A 388 -5.45 20.51 -18.57
CA LEU A 388 -4.04 20.39 -18.95
C LEU A 388 -3.30 21.75 -18.97
N ALA A 389 -3.96 22.80 -19.47
CA ALA A 389 -3.40 24.14 -19.50
C ALA A 389 -3.12 24.71 -18.09
N GLU A 390 -3.98 24.44 -17.11
CA GLU A 390 -3.77 24.83 -15.73
C GLU A 390 -2.65 24.01 -15.08
N ALA A 391 -2.61 22.70 -15.33
CA ALA A 391 -1.52 21.86 -14.86
C ALA A 391 -0.15 22.33 -15.37
N GLN A 392 -0.06 22.63 -16.67
CA GLN A 392 1.14 23.19 -17.30
C GLN A 392 1.53 24.54 -16.68
N ARG A 393 0.55 25.42 -16.40
CA ARG A 393 0.80 26.71 -15.75
C ARG A 393 1.35 26.55 -14.33
N VAL A 394 0.81 25.64 -13.52
CA VAL A 394 1.28 25.38 -12.15
C VAL A 394 2.67 24.75 -12.17
N ALA A 395 2.89 23.75 -13.02
CA ALA A 395 4.21 23.13 -13.21
C ALA A 395 5.26 24.14 -13.68
N GLY A 396 4.94 24.96 -14.69
CA GLY A 396 5.82 26.02 -15.19
C GLY A 396 6.18 27.05 -14.12
N LYS A 397 5.22 27.47 -13.29
CA LYS A 397 5.49 28.37 -12.16
C LYS A 397 6.44 27.76 -11.14
N ALA A 398 6.28 26.47 -10.82
CA ALA A 398 7.15 25.77 -9.90
C ALA A 398 8.59 25.65 -10.45
N ILE A 399 8.74 25.31 -11.73
CA ILE A 399 10.05 25.22 -12.39
C ILE A 399 10.71 26.61 -12.51
N ALA A 400 9.94 27.68 -12.74
CA ALA A 400 10.47 29.05 -12.75
C ALA A 400 11.04 29.44 -11.37
N GLY A 401 10.33 29.15 -10.28
CA GLY A 401 10.84 29.37 -8.92
C GLY A 401 12.07 28.51 -8.60
N PHE A 402 12.15 27.30 -9.15
CA PHE A 402 13.34 26.45 -9.06
C PHE A 402 14.54 27.07 -9.80
N ALA A 403 14.35 27.62 -10.99
CA ALA A 403 15.39 28.34 -11.73
C ALA A 403 15.87 29.60 -10.98
N GLU A 404 14.97 30.35 -10.36
CA GLU A 404 15.32 31.53 -9.55
C GLU A 404 16.22 31.17 -8.36
N LYS A 405 15.86 30.10 -7.61
CA LYS A 405 16.72 29.57 -6.54
C LYS A 405 18.10 29.17 -7.07
N ILE A 406 18.20 28.55 -8.25
CA ILE A 406 19.49 28.23 -8.89
C ILE A 406 20.31 29.50 -9.16
N ALA A 407 19.69 30.53 -9.74
CA ALA A 407 20.37 31.79 -10.07
C ALA A 407 20.94 32.48 -8.81
N ASN A 408 20.28 32.30 -7.66
CA ASN A 408 20.75 32.77 -6.35
C ASN A 408 21.88 31.92 -5.75
N GLY A 409 22.37 30.91 -6.49
CA GLY A 409 23.44 30.02 -6.05
C GLY A 409 22.97 28.82 -5.21
N GLU A 410 21.66 28.62 -5.04
CA GLU A 410 21.11 27.51 -4.26
C GLU A 410 21.09 26.19 -5.05
N THR A 411 20.94 25.06 -4.35
CA THR A 411 20.75 23.73 -4.94
C THR A 411 19.38 23.16 -4.54
N PRO A 412 18.28 23.74 -5.06
CA PRO A 412 16.93 23.29 -4.72
C PRO A 412 16.67 21.85 -5.14
N GLN A 413 15.72 21.19 -4.46
CA GLN A 413 15.26 19.84 -4.76
C GLN A 413 13.74 19.88 -4.94
N LEU A 414 13.26 19.59 -6.15
CA LEU A 414 11.86 19.73 -6.52
C LEU A 414 11.35 18.46 -7.20
N LEU A 415 10.19 17.97 -6.78
CA LEU A 415 9.41 16.94 -7.46
C LEU A 415 8.20 17.59 -8.13
N ILE A 416 8.04 17.33 -9.42
CA ILE A 416 6.85 17.66 -10.21
C ILE A 416 6.12 16.34 -10.53
N ALA A 417 5.10 16.03 -9.74
CA ALA A 417 4.28 14.83 -9.88
C ALA A 417 2.96 15.19 -10.58
N VAL A 418 3.00 15.28 -11.91
CA VAL A 418 1.80 15.42 -12.76
C VAL A 418 1.35 14.05 -13.24
N THR A 419 0.06 13.79 -13.41
CA THR A 419 -0.44 12.55 -14.05
C THR A 419 0.22 12.23 -15.40
N VAL A 420 0.20 10.94 -15.79
CA VAL A 420 0.78 10.44 -17.05
C VAL A 420 0.05 11.10 -18.23
N GLY A 421 0.80 11.68 -19.18
CA GLY A 421 0.25 12.47 -20.29
C GLY A 421 0.13 13.98 -20.02
N GLY A 422 0.35 14.44 -18.79
CA GLY A 422 0.26 15.87 -18.42
C GLY A 422 1.40 16.79 -18.90
N GLY A 423 2.31 16.30 -19.76
CA GLY A 423 3.38 17.11 -20.35
C GLY A 423 4.52 17.52 -19.41
N LYS A 424 4.91 16.67 -18.44
CA LYS A 424 6.03 16.92 -17.50
C LYS A 424 7.35 17.16 -18.22
N THR A 425 7.75 16.19 -19.05
CA THR A 425 8.96 16.26 -19.88
C THR A 425 8.92 17.50 -20.77
N PHE A 426 7.78 17.79 -21.39
CA PHE A 426 7.57 19.01 -22.18
C PHE A 426 7.81 20.29 -21.36
N SER A 427 7.23 20.39 -20.17
CA SER A 427 7.38 21.57 -19.29
C SER A 427 8.82 21.76 -18.83
N ALA A 428 9.55 20.67 -18.61
CA ALA A 428 10.97 20.72 -18.28
C ALA A 428 11.84 21.14 -19.48
N ILE A 429 11.50 20.69 -20.69
CA ILE A 429 12.15 21.11 -21.93
C ILE A 429 11.93 22.62 -22.15
N ASP A 430 10.69 23.10 -22.07
CA ASP A 430 10.32 24.52 -22.24
C ASP A 430 11.08 25.44 -21.26
N ALA A 431 11.39 24.94 -20.06
CA ALA A 431 12.13 25.68 -19.05
C ALA A 431 13.66 25.68 -19.24
N LEU A 432 14.22 24.90 -20.18
CA LEU A 432 15.67 24.80 -20.37
C LEU A 432 16.38 26.14 -20.58
N PRO A 433 15.86 27.11 -21.38
CA PRO A 433 16.50 28.42 -21.51
C PRO A 433 16.66 29.15 -20.17
N ALA A 434 15.62 29.11 -19.31
CA ALA A 434 15.66 29.74 -18.00
C ALA A 434 16.62 29.02 -17.05
N LEU A 435 16.63 27.69 -17.06
CA LEU A 435 17.58 26.90 -16.27
C LEU A 435 19.02 27.18 -16.68
N LEU A 436 19.32 27.20 -17.98
CA LEU A 436 20.67 27.48 -18.50
C LEU A 436 21.14 28.90 -18.14
N ALA A 437 20.25 29.91 -18.25
CA ALA A 437 20.57 31.27 -17.84
C ALA A 437 20.83 31.38 -16.32
N ALA A 438 20.02 30.70 -15.50
CA ALA A 438 20.23 30.61 -14.05
C ALA A 438 21.56 29.92 -13.70
N GLY A 439 21.89 28.86 -14.44
CA GLY A 439 23.17 28.16 -14.34
C GLY A 439 24.36 29.06 -14.65
N GLU A 440 24.30 29.80 -15.76
CA GLU A 440 25.33 30.76 -16.15
C GLU A 440 25.52 31.86 -15.09
N ALA A 441 24.43 32.42 -14.57
CA ALA A 441 24.46 33.40 -13.47
C ALA A 441 25.13 32.85 -12.21
N ALA A 442 24.94 31.56 -11.92
CA ALA A 442 25.54 30.86 -10.79
C ALA A 442 26.94 30.25 -11.08
N GLY A 443 27.48 30.44 -12.29
CA GLY A 443 28.78 29.88 -12.70
C GLY A 443 28.79 28.34 -12.84
N ARG A 444 27.64 27.73 -13.16
CA ARG A 444 27.45 26.28 -13.32
C ARG A 444 27.53 25.84 -14.79
N GLY A 445 27.69 24.54 -14.98
CA GLY A 445 27.84 23.89 -16.28
C GLY A 445 26.52 23.49 -16.95
N PRO A 446 26.53 22.51 -17.87
CA PRO A 446 25.33 22.02 -18.55
C PRO A 446 24.24 21.48 -17.61
N VAL A 447 23.05 21.27 -18.18
CA VAL A 447 21.98 20.47 -17.56
C VAL A 447 22.15 18.99 -17.90
N LEU A 448 22.00 18.11 -16.92
CA LEU A 448 21.86 16.68 -17.14
C LEU A 448 20.36 16.33 -17.14
N PHE A 449 19.87 15.71 -18.22
CA PHE A 449 18.51 15.20 -18.34
C PHE A 449 18.55 13.68 -18.36
N ALA A 450 18.21 13.06 -17.23
CA ALA A 450 18.30 11.62 -17.02
C ALA A 450 16.96 10.92 -17.33
N HIS A 451 17.02 9.74 -17.96
CA HIS A 451 15.82 8.97 -18.34
C HIS A 451 15.98 7.45 -18.06
N PRO A 452 14.89 6.66 -18.01
CA PRO A 452 14.97 5.22 -17.77
C PRO A 452 15.32 4.39 -19.03
N ARG A 453 14.96 4.84 -20.25
CA ARG A 453 15.11 4.02 -21.50
C ARG A 453 15.68 4.81 -22.68
N HIS A 454 16.59 4.21 -23.46
CA HIS A 454 17.26 4.88 -24.58
C HIS A 454 16.34 5.49 -25.65
N LYS A 455 15.25 4.81 -26.02
CA LYS A 455 14.26 5.36 -26.98
C LYS A 455 13.61 6.65 -26.49
N LEU A 456 13.44 6.81 -25.18
CA LEU A 456 12.91 8.03 -24.57
C LEU A 456 13.96 9.16 -24.62
N GLY A 457 15.24 8.84 -24.41
CA GLY A 457 16.32 9.82 -24.51
C GLY A 457 16.45 10.45 -25.90
N ASP A 458 16.26 9.66 -26.95
CA ASP A 458 16.27 10.17 -28.33
C ASP A 458 15.12 11.12 -28.62
N GLN A 459 13.94 10.79 -28.10
CA GLN A 459 12.76 11.65 -28.19
C GLN A 459 12.99 12.97 -27.45
N ILE A 460 13.51 12.94 -26.22
CA ILE A 460 13.83 14.15 -25.44
C ILE A 460 14.80 15.05 -26.21
N ALA A 461 15.89 14.50 -26.76
CA ALA A 461 16.85 15.29 -27.52
C ALA A 461 16.25 15.89 -28.80
N ALA A 462 15.42 15.13 -29.52
CA ALA A 462 14.71 15.63 -30.70
C ALA A 462 13.74 16.77 -30.34
N ASP A 463 13.02 16.63 -29.23
CA ASP A 463 12.08 17.65 -28.74
C ASP A 463 12.79 18.92 -28.30
N VAL A 464 13.93 18.81 -27.61
CA VAL A 464 14.79 19.96 -27.27
C VAL A 464 15.27 20.66 -28.52
N ALA A 465 15.78 19.93 -29.51
CA ALA A 465 16.27 20.52 -30.76
C ALA A 465 15.15 21.20 -31.57
N ALA A 466 13.95 20.63 -31.55
CA ALA A 466 12.79 21.20 -32.23
C ALA A 466 12.28 22.48 -31.56
N GLN A 467 12.17 22.49 -30.22
CA GLN A 467 11.63 23.62 -29.45
C GLN A 467 12.66 24.73 -29.24
N HIS A 468 13.93 24.37 -29.08
CA HIS A 468 15.03 25.29 -28.84
C HIS A 468 16.22 25.01 -29.77
N PRO A 469 16.11 25.38 -31.07
CA PRO A 469 17.15 25.08 -32.07
C PRO A 469 18.54 25.69 -31.79
N HIS A 470 18.60 26.65 -30.86
CA HIS A 470 19.84 27.32 -30.44
C HIS A 470 20.51 26.64 -29.24
N ILE A 471 19.85 25.67 -28.59
CA ILE A 471 20.42 24.89 -27.49
C ILE A 471 21.08 23.65 -28.08
N GLU A 472 22.39 23.55 -27.90
CA GLU A 472 23.13 22.35 -28.28
C GLU A 472 22.82 21.21 -27.29
N VAL A 473 22.15 20.16 -27.77
CA VAL A 473 21.76 18.97 -27.00
C VAL A 473 22.52 17.75 -27.49
N ALA A 474 22.95 16.89 -26.56
CA ALA A 474 23.65 15.66 -26.89
C ALA A 474 23.14 14.47 -26.08
N VAL A 475 22.96 13.32 -26.75
CA VAL A 475 22.58 12.05 -26.11
C VAL A 475 23.85 11.27 -25.75
N TRP A 476 23.93 10.79 -24.50
CA TRP A 476 24.98 9.90 -24.04
C TRP A 476 24.44 8.47 -23.88
N ARG A 477 25.05 7.53 -24.60
CA ARG A 477 24.67 6.11 -24.62
C ARG A 477 25.74 5.24 -23.95
N GLY A 478 25.27 4.22 -23.23
CA GLY A 478 26.11 3.17 -22.65
C GLY A 478 26.70 2.24 -23.72
N MET A 479 27.67 1.42 -23.32
CA MET A 479 28.37 0.49 -24.22
C MET A 479 27.44 -0.57 -24.86
N ASP A 480 26.40 -1.01 -24.14
CA ASP A 480 25.45 -2.04 -24.60
C ASP A 480 24.22 -1.47 -25.34
N ALA A 481 24.16 -0.15 -25.52
CA ALA A 481 23.07 0.51 -26.24
C ALA A 481 23.18 0.28 -27.75
N ASP A 482 22.06 0.34 -28.47
CA ASP A 482 22.05 0.30 -29.93
C ASP A 482 22.77 1.52 -30.52
N ASP A 483 23.56 1.31 -31.58
CA ASP A 483 24.27 2.37 -32.29
C ASP A 483 23.35 2.98 -33.38
N PRO A 484 22.94 4.26 -33.26
CA PRO A 484 22.09 4.90 -34.26
C PRO A 484 22.81 5.14 -35.59
N GLU A 485 24.13 5.28 -35.58
CA GLU A 485 24.93 5.43 -36.80
C GLU A 485 25.18 4.07 -37.49
N ARG A 486 24.93 2.97 -36.78
CA ARG A 486 25.12 1.59 -37.26
C ARG A 486 23.97 0.68 -36.81
N PRO A 487 22.81 0.74 -37.49
CA PRO A 487 21.64 -0.06 -37.12
C PRO A 487 21.95 -1.56 -36.99
N GLY A 488 21.55 -2.16 -35.87
CA GLY A 488 21.81 -3.58 -35.56
C GLY A 488 23.13 -3.85 -34.84
N GLU A 489 24.01 -2.86 -34.72
CA GLU A 489 25.22 -2.94 -33.89
C GLU A 489 25.01 -2.24 -32.53
N LYS A 490 25.86 -2.58 -31.56
CA LYS A 490 25.93 -1.92 -30.26
C LYS A 490 27.01 -0.84 -30.26
N MET A 491 26.88 0.16 -29.38
CA MET A 491 27.89 1.22 -29.20
C MET A 491 29.30 0.66 -28.95
N CYS A 492 29.40 -0.44 -28.20
CA CYS A 492 30.60 -1.25 -28.07
C CYS A 492 30.55 -2.47 -28.99
N ARG A 493 31.53 -2.56 -29.89
CA ARG A 493 31.69 -3.68 -30.84
C ARG A 493 32.59 -4.81 -30.32
N ASP A 494 33.14 -4.65 -29.11
CA ASP A 494 34.01 -5.62 -28.46
C ASP A 494 33.55 -5.89 -27.01
N PRO A 495 32.36 -6.47 -26.83
CA PRO A 495 31.78 -6.73 -25.51
C PRO A 495 32.63 -7.69 -24.67
N GLU A 496 33.39 -8.58 -25.31
CA GLU A 496 34.30 -9.51 -24.66
C GLU A 496 35.41 -8.75 -23.90
N LEU A 497 36.04 -7.74 -24.52
CA LEU A 497 37.11 -6.96 -23.89
C LEU A 497 36.58 -6.15 -22.69
N SER A 498 35.41 -5.51 -22.83
CA SER A 498 34.76 -4.79 -21.72
C SER A 498 34.27 -5.73 -20.62
N GLY A 499 33.82 -6.93 -20.99
CA GLY A 499 33.42 -7.99 -20.08
C GLY A 499 34.61 -8.51 -19.26
N ALA A 500 35.73 -8.78 -19.92
CA ALA A 500 36.98 -9.19 -19.27
C ALA A 500 37.47 -8.13 -18.27
N ALA A 501 37.48 -6.85 -18.66
CA ALA A 501 37.83 -5.75 -17.75
C ALA A 501 36.91 -5.70 -16.52
N SER A 502 35.60 -5.86 -16.73
CA SER A 502 34.59 -5.84 -15.65
C SER A 502 34.75 -7.04 -14.70
N ALA A 503 35.02 -8.24 -15.25
CA ALA A 503 35.30 -9.45 -14.48
C ALA A 503 36.59 -9.32 -13.65
N ALA A 504 37.59 -8.61 -14.15
CA ALA A 504 38.81 -8.24 -13.42
C ALA A 504 38.61 -7.10 -12.40
N GLY A 505 37.36 -6.69 -12.15
CA GLY A 505 37.03 -5.60 -11.25
C GLY A 505 37.42 -4.20 -11.76
N GLN A 506 37.84 -4.06 -13.02
CA GLN A 506 38.19 -2.78 -13.66
C GLN A 506 36.94 -2.05 -14.21
N GLY A 507 37.11 -0.80 -14.64
CA GLY A 507 36.06 -0.10 -15.39
C GLY A 507 35.89 -0.70 -16.78
N ALA A 508 34.67 -0.72 -17.32
CA ALA A 508 34.38 -1.32 -18.63
C ALA A 508 35.20 -0.71 -19.79
N THR A 509 35.65 0.54 -19.64
CA THR A 509 36.49 1.25 -20.61
C THR A 509 38.00 1.04 -20.43
N ALA A 510 38.43 0.30 -19.40
CA ALA A 510 39.86 0.13 -19.09
C ALA A 510 40.65 -0.54 -20.23
N GLY A 511 39.99 -1.39 -21.01
CA GLY A 511 40.58 -2.06 -22.17
C GLY A 511 40.55 -1.23 -23.46
N CYS A 512 39.83 -0.10 -23.51
CA CYS A 512 39.57 0.62 -24.76
C CYS A 512 40.85 1.05 -25.49
N ALA A 513 41.95 1.30 -24.77
CA ALA A 513 43.24 1.68 -25.36
C ALA A 513 43.86 0.58 -26.25
N ALA A 514 43.52 -0.69 -26.02
CA ALA A 514 43.99 -1.85 -26.79
C ALA A 514 42.92 -2.41 -27.74
N CYS A 515 41.75 -1.76 -27.83
CA CYS A 515 40.65 -2.23 -28.66
C CYS A 515 40.94 -1.99 -30.14
N VAL A 516 40.75 -3.01 -30.98
CA VAL A 516 40.95 -2.93 -32.44
C VAL A 516 40.00 -1.94 -33.12
N PHE A 517 38.86 -1.65 -32.50
CA PHE A 517 37.86 -0.70 -33.00
C PHE A 517 38.03 0.71 -32.42
N ASN A 518 39.07 0.98 -31.62
CA ASN A 518 39.25 2.28 -30.97
C ASN A 518 39.19 3.44 -31.97
N ALA A 519 39.89 3.29 -33.10
CA ALA A 519 39.80 4.22 -34.22
C ALA A 519 38.42 4.10 -34.89
N GLY A 520 37.56 5.10 -34.68
CA GLY A 520 36.20 5.12 -35.21
C GLY A 520 35.16 4.41 -34.32
N CYS A 521 35.47 4.14 -33.05
CA CYS A 521 34.50 3.65 -32.08
C CYS A 521 33.42 4.71 -31.79
N SER A 522 32.16 4.40 -32.09
CA SER A 522 31.02 5.28 -31.84
C SER A 522 30.90 5.64 -30.35
N TYR A 523 31.12 4.69 -29.43
CA TYR A 523 31.09 4.98 -27.99
C TYR A 523 32.10 6.06 -27.57
N LEU A 524 33.35 5.98 -28.04
CA LEU A 524 34.38 6.97 -27.74
C LEU A 524 34.19 8.28 -28.52
N ALA A 525 33.55 8.24 -29.69
CA ALA A 525 33.25 9.43 -30.47
C ALA A 525 32.30 10.38 -29.72
N GLN A 526 31.37 9.85 -28.93
CA GLN A 526 30.47 10.64 -28.07
C GLN A 526 31.24 11.62 -27.16
N GLU A 527 32.42 11.24 -26.66
CA GLU A 527 33.23 12.15 -25.83
C GLU A 527 33.61 13.42 -26.58
N ARG A 528 33.99 13.30 -27.86
CA ARG A 528 34.41 14.45 -28.66
C ARG A 528 33.21 15.26 -29.14
N ASN A 529 32.16 14.55 -29.56
CA ASN A 529 30.99 15.17 -30.19
C ASN A 529 30.09 15.89 -29.19
N ASN A 530 30.10 15.50 -27.91
CA ASN A 530 29.12 15.99 -26.93
C ASN A 530 29.68 17.08 -26.00
N LYS A 531 30.98 17.41 -26.07
CA LYS A 531 31.67 18.26 -25.07
C LYS A 531 31.16 19.69 -24.97
N THR A 532 30.57 20.22 -26.05
CA THR A 532 30.07 21.59 -26.15
C THR A 532 28.58 21.72 -25.81
N ALA A 533 27.88 20.58 -25.70
CA ALA A 533 26.46 20.54 -25.42
C ALA A 533 26.11 21.25 -24.11
N LYS A 534 25.02 22.01 -24.15
CA LYS A 534 24.43 22.69 -22.99
C LYS A 534 23.44 21.80 -22.24
N VAL A 535 22.91 20.78 -22.93
CA VAL A 535 22.02 19.77 -22.34
C VAL A 535 22.53 18.39 -22.71
N HIS A 536 22.80 17.56 -21.71
CA HIS A 536 23.14 16.16 -21.91
C HIS A 536 21.97 15.27 -21.53
N VAL A 537 21.48 14.46 -22.47
CA VAL A 537 20.44 13.47 -22.23
C VAL A 537 21.10 12.10 -21.99
N ALA A 538 20.83 11.45 -20.87
CA ALA A 538 21.52 10.21 -20.50
C ALA A 538 20.66 9.23 -19.69
N PRO A 539 21.00 7.94 -19.62
CA PRO A 539 20.30 6.98 -18.77
C PRO A 539 20.48 7.28 -17.28
N HIS A 540 19.49 6.94 -16.45
CA HIS A 540 19.52 7.07 -14.99
C HIS A 540 20.82 6.58 -14.33
N GLN A 541 21.39 5.49 -14.85
CA GLN A 541 22.58 4.84 -14.32
C GLN A 541 23.81 5.77 -14.27
N VAL A 542 23.88 6.81 -15.10
CA VAL A 542 25.04 7.73 -15.10
C VAL A 542 25.15 8.54 -13.81
N GLN A 543 24.02 8.78 -13.14
CA GLN A 543 23.95 9.60 -11.92
C GLN A 543 24.62 8.93 -10.71
N PHE A 544 24.77 7.60 -10.74
CA PHE A 544 25.38 6.82 -9.65
C PHE A 544 26.88 6.53 -9.88
N ASN A 545 27.43 7.03 -10.98
CA ASN A 545 28.82 6.81 -11.37
C ASN A 545 29.53 8.16 -11.56
N ALA A 546 30.86 8.14 -11.59
CA ALA A 546 31.64 9.32 -11.96
C ALA A 546 31.18 9.85 -13.34
N PRO A 547 31.15 11.19 -13.55
CA PRO A 547 30.71 11.77 -14.80
C PRO A 547 31.39 11.17 -16.02
N PHE A 548 30.58 10.81 -17.01
CA PHE A 548 31.04 10.23 -18.26
C PHE A 548 31.98 11.19 -19.00
N SER A 549 32.83 10.67 -19.87
CA SER A 549 33.93 11.46 -20.44
C SER A 549 33.46 12.59 -21.37
N GLY A 550 32.25 12.49 -21.92
CA GLY A 550 31.59 13.58 -22.66
C GLY A 550 31.11 14.75 -21.79
N TRP A 551 31.06 14.61 -20.47
CA TRP A 551 30.72 15.71 -19.55
C TRP A 551 31.88 16.71 -19.43
N PRO A 552 31.62 18.03 -19.47
CA PRO A 552 32.70 19.02 -19.45
C PRO A 552 33.48 19.01 -18.14
N ARG A 553 34.76 19.40 -18.24
CA ARG A 553 35.70 19.42 -17.14
C ARG A 553 36.43 20.76 -17.08
N THR A 554 36.68 21.24 -15.88
CA THR A 554 37.47 22.45 -15.63
C THR A 554 38.74 22.11 -14.83
N LYS A 555 39.67 23.06 -14.76
CA LYS A 555 40.91 22.94 -13.99
C LYS A 555 40.74 23.66 -12.65
N VAL A 556 40.83 22.89 -11.57
CA VAL A 556 40.88 23.41 -10.19
C VAL A 556 42.18 22.89 -9.59
N ASP A 557 43.04 23.80 -9.15
CA ASP A 557 44.37 23.47 -8.59
C ASP A 557 45.20 22.51 -9.47
N GLY A 558 45.15 22.73 -10.79
CA GLY A 558 45.85 21.89 -11.80
C GLY A 558 45.19 20.53 -12.08
N LYS A 559 44.26 20.08 -11.24
CA LYS A 559 43.48 18.85 -11.41
C LYS A 559 42.30 19.09 -12.33
N SER A 560 42.03 18.15 -13.24
CA SER A 560 40.85 18.19 -14.09
C SER A 560 39.66 17.60 -13.31
N VAL A 561 38.68 18.43 -12.98
CA VAL A 561 37.46 18.04 -12.26
C VAL A 561 36.23 18.24 -13.15
N PRO A 562 35.17 17.43 -13.00
CA PRO A 562 33.90 17.67 -13.68
C PRO A 562 33.36 19.06 -13.34
N VAL A 563 32.79 19.76 -14.31
CA VAL A 563 32.04 20.99 -14.03
C VAL A 563 30.76 20.62 -13.29
N GLN A 564 30.38 21.39 -12.28
CA GLN A 564 29.13 21.15 -11.55
C GLN A 564 27.93 21.37 -12.49
N PRO A 565 26.94 20.47 -12.53
CA PRO A 565 25.74 20.67 -13.32
C PRO A 565 24.94 21.90 -12.86
N THR A 566 24.25 22.54 -13.80
CA THR A 566 23.22 23.54 -13.47
C THR A 566 22.07 22.89 -12.70
N ALA A 567 21.56 21.79 -13.26
CA ALA A 567 20.57 20.93 -12.65
C ALA A 567 20.71 19.49 -13.17
N CYS A 568 20.34 18.53 -12.33
CA CYS A 568 20.04 17.16 -12.72
C CYS A 568 18.51 17.01 -12.78
N ILE A 569 17.99 16.84 -13.99
CA ILE A 569 16.58 16.51 -14.23
C ILE A 569 16.48 15.00 -14.32
N VAL A 570 15.58 14.38 -13.58
CA VAL A 570 15.34 12.94 -13.58
C VAL A 570 13.92 12.68 -14.02
N ASP A 571 13.77 12.09 -15.20
CA ASP A 571 12.47 11.77 -15.79
C ASP A 571 12.05 10.36 -15.40
N GLU A 572 10.80 10.20 -14.97
CA GLU A 572 10.24 8.94 -14.48
C GLU A 572 10.94 8.40 -13.20
N ASP A 573 10.50 7.21 -12.76
CA ASP A 573 11.00 6.58 -11.54
C ASP A 573 12.49 6.22 -11.61
N ILE A 574 13.24 6.74 -10.64
CA ILE A 574 14.68 6.51 -10.47
C ILE A 574 14.99 5.21 -9.71
N SER A 575 14.02 4.65 -8.99
CA SER A 575 14.24 3.57 -8.02
C SER A 575 14.83 2.31 -8.67
N GLY A 576 14.40 1.95 -9.88
CA GLY A 576 14.93 0.80 -10.62
C GLY A 576 16.42 0.90 -10.95
N ALA A 577 16.96 2.12 -11.13
CA ALA A 577 18.40 2.32 -11.32
C ALA A 577 19.15 2.53 -9.99
N GLY A 578 18.49 3.20 -9.04
CA GLY A 578 19.03 3.60 -7.74
C GLY A 578 19.08 2.49 -6.69
N LEU A 579 18.37 1.38 -6.88
CA LEU A 579 18.46 0.21 -6.00
C LEU A 579 19.32 -0.88 -6.64
N GLY A 580 20.28 -1.42 -5.89
CA GLY A 580 21.05 -2.60 -6.25
C GLY A 580 20.46 -3.85 -5.59
N GLY A 581 20.53 -5.00 -6.26
CA GLY A 581 20.09 -6.28 -5.71
C GLY A 581 18.59 -6.56 -5.83
N MET A 582 17.83 -5.66 -6.45
CA MET A 582 16.39 -5.79 -6.71
C MET A 582 16.08 -6.24 -8.16
N ASP A 583 17.11 -6.67 -8.90
CA ASP A 583 16.98 -7.19 -10.26
C ASP A 583 16.34 -8.59 -10.25
N GLU A 584 15.92 -9.12 -11.42
CA GLU A 584 15.34 -10.47 -11.55
C GLU A 584 16.19 -11.59 -10.91
N ARG A 585 17.51 -11.37 -10.82
CA ARG A 585 18.43 -12.22 -10.07
C ARG A 585 18.95 -11.48 -8.85
N PRO A 586 18.70 -11.99 -7.63
CA PRO A 586 19.23 -11.40 -6.41
C PRO A 586 20.75 -11.25 -6.47
N VAL A 587 21.27 -10.10 -6.06
CA VAL A 587 22.71 -9.96 -5.84
C VAL A 587 23.06 -10.73 -4.58
N GLN A 588 23.95 -11.70 -4.71
CA GLN A 588 24.29 -12.61 -3.63
C GLN A 588 25.78 -12.99 -3.64
N LEU A 589 26.29 -13.29 -2.46
CA LEU A 589 27.65 -13.80 -2.26
C LEU A 589 27.56 -15.17 -1.58
N ALA A 590 28.13 -16.20 -2.20
CA ALA A 590 28.27 -17.51 -1.56
C ALA A 590 29.11 -17.37 -0.27
N LEU A 591 28.71 -18.03 0.82
CA LEU A 591 29.45 -17.96 2.09
C LEU A 591 30.88 -18.51 1.93
N SER A 592 31.08 -19.49 1.06
CA SER A 592 32.41 -20.02 0.71
C SER A 592 33.35 -18.95 0.13
N ALA A 593 32.85 -17.87 -0.46
CA ALA A 593 33.69 -16.78 -0.94
C ALA A 593 34.41 -16.01 0.19
N LEU A 594 33.91 -16.09 1.43
CA LEU A 594 34.58 -15.53 2.62
C LEU A 594 35.74 -16.42 3.12
N GLN A 595 35.79 -17.69 2.71
CA GLN A 595 36.92 -18.59 3.03
C GLN A 595 38.16 -18.30 2.19
N SER A 596 38.02 -17.53 1.11
CA SER A 596 39.13 -17.17 0.23
C SER A 596 40.25 -16.46 1.00
N GLU A 597 41.47 -16.97 0.89
CA GLU A 597 42.67 -16.30 1.41
C GLU A 597 43.31 -15.31 0.42
N ALA A 598 42.75 -15.20 -0.78
CA ALA A 598 43.26 -14.31 -1.82
C ALA A 598 43.21 -12.84 -1.39
N THR A 599 44.38 -12.20 -1.45
CA THR A 599 44.68 -10.84 -0.95
C THR A 599 45.78 -10.19 -1.81
N PRO A 600 45.64 -10.13 -3.15
CA PRO A 600 46.75 -9.88 -4.08
C PRO A 600 47.53 -8.57 -3.86
N ASN A 601 46.88 -7.51 -3.36
CA ASN A 601 47.50 -6.21 -3.10
C ASN A 601 47.67 -5.89 -1.62
N LEU A 602 47.42 -6.87 -0.74
CA LEU A 602 47.44 -6.68 0.71
C LEU A 602 48.37 -7.71 1.35
N THR A 603 49.35 -7.24 2.12
CA THR A 603 50.36 -8.10 2.78
C THR A 603 50.53 -7.71 4.25
N GLY A 604 51.31 -8.49 5.00
CA GLY A 604 51.66 -8.16 6.39
C GLY A 604 50.45 -8.11 7.33
N ALA A 605 50.46 -7.15 8.27
CA ALA A 605 49.44 -7.04 9.31
C ALA A 605 48.03 -6.80 8.75
N ASP A 606 47.91 -5.98 7.70
CA ASP A 606 46.62 -5.68 7.08
C ASP A 606 45.99 -6.91 6.43
N ARG A 607 46.82 -7.78 5.83
CA ARG A 607 46.36 -9.09 5.31
C ARG A 607 45.80 -9.95 6.43
N GLU A 608 46.56 -10.13 7.51
CA GLU A 608 46.13 -10.97 8.63
C GLU A 608 44.85 -10.42 9.27
N ARG A 609 44.74 -9.10 9.36
CA ARG A 609 43.55 -8.41 9.86
C ARG A 609 42.34 -8.65 8.97
N LEU A 610 42.49 -8.52 7.65
CA LEU A 610 41.40 -8.82 6.71
C LEU A 610 40.93 -10.29 6.82
N LEU A 611 41.87 -11.24 6.86
CA LEU A 611 41.53 -12.65 6.98
C LEU A 611 40.86 -12.98 8.31
N TYR A 612 41.28 -12.33 9.39
CA TYR A 612 40.59 -12.41 10.67
C TYR A 612 39.14 -11.93 10.57
N LEU A 613 38.90 -10.75 10.00
CA LEU A 613 37.55 -10.19 9.83
C LEU A 613 36.67 -11.08 8.93
N ARG A 614 37.22 -11.61 7.83
CA ARG A 614 36.52 -12.59 6.97
C ARG A 614 36.05 -13.82 7.75
N ARG A 615 36.93 -14.41 8.57
CA ARG A 615 36.59 -15.59 9.40
C ARG A 615 35.50 -15.27 10.40
N ARG A 616 35.55 -14.10 11.05
CA ARG A 616 34.53 -13.67 12.02
C ARG A 616 33.16 -13.50 11.37
N VAL A 617 33.09 -12.85 10.21
CA VAL A 617 31.85 -12.74 9.44
C VAL A 617 31.35 -14.13 9.00
N LEU A 618 32.24 -14.99 8.50
CA LEU A 618 31.85 -16.33 8.09
C LEU A 618 31.29 -17.16 9.26
N GLU A 619 31.94 -17.11 10.42
CA GLU A 619 31.48 -17.80 11.64
C GLU A 619 30.13 -17.27 12.11
N ALA A 620 29.95 -15.94 12.12
CA ALA A 620 28.68 -15.28 12.40
C ALA A 620 27.57 -15.78 11.47
N LEU A 621 27.81 -15.78 10.15
CA LEU A 621 26.80 -16.16 9.16
C LEU A 621 26.52 -17.66 9.12
N THR A 622 27.53 -18.50 9.40
CA THR A 622 27.35 -19.96 9.41
C THR A 622 26.46 -20.41 10.57
N ASN A 623 26.54 -19.72 11.71
CA ASN A 623 25.73 -20.01 12.90
C ASN A 623 24.41 -19.23 12.94
N HIS A 624 24.13 -18.37 11.95
CA HIS A 624 22.94 -17.53 11.90
C HIS A 624 21.75 -18.30 11.28
N PRO A 625 20.53 -18.18 11.83
CA PRO A 625 19.35 -18.84 11.26
C PRO A 625 18.98 -18.28 9.89
N PRO A 626 18.32 -19.06 9.01
CA PRO A 626 17.89 -18.58 7.70
C PRO A 626 17.02 -17.31 7.80
N GLY A 627 17.23 -16.36 6.89
CA GLY A 627 16.46 -15.12 6.81
C GLY A 627 17.25 -13.85 7.13
N PRO A 628 16.56 -12.76 7.53
CA PRO A 628 17.17 -11.46 7.82
C PRO A 628 18.33 -11.52 8.81
N LEU A 629 19.45 -10.86 8.51
CA LEU A 629 20.61 -10.80 9.39
C LEU A 629 20.27 -10.14 10.73
N PHE A 630 20.64 -10.76 11.85
CA PHE A 630 20.40 -10.23 13.18
C PHE A 630 21.61 -9.42 13.67
N ARG A 631 21.34 -8.33 14.40
CA ARG A 631 22.39 -7.46 14.94
C ARG A 631 23.33 -8.24 15.86
N GLU A 632 22.77 -9.03 16.77
CA GLU A 632 23.56 -9.77 17.75
C GLU A 632 24.53 -10.75 17.08
N ALA A 633 24.25 -11.19 15.86
CA ALA A 633 25.12 -12.10 15.12
C ALA A 633 26.37 -11.44 14.56
N VAL A 634 26.41 -10.11 14.40
CA VAL A 634 27.56 -9.39 13.80
C VAL A 634 28.11 -8.26 14.68
N GLU A 635 27.44 -7.93 15.77
CA GLU A 635 27.89 -6.91 16.72
C GLU A 635 29.16 -7.32 17.47
N TRP A 636 29.28 -8.61 17.81
CA TRP A 636 30.47 -9.18 18.45
C TRP A 636 31.68 -9.27 17.52
N MET A 637 31.59 -8.94 16.22
CA MET A 637 32.75 -8.98 15.31
C MET A 637 33.92 -8.13 15.79
N GLY A 638 33.68 -7.12 16.65
CA GLY A 638 34.70 -6.29 17.28
C GLY A 638 35.18 -6.75 18.66
N GLU A 639 34.60 -7.81 19.25
CA GLU A 639 35.00 -8.34 20.55
C GLU A 639 36.21 -9.30 20.44
N ALA A 640 37.42 -8.71 20.32
CA ALA A 640 38.77 -9.23 20.67
C ALA A 640 39.78 -8.05 20.57
N PRO A 641 41.04 -8.16 21.07
CA PRO A 641 41.66 -7.29 22.10
C PRO A 641 41.71 -5.76 21.91
N ASP A 642 41.20 -5.23 20.82
CA ASP A 642 41.32 -3.86 20.32
C ASP A 642 40.12 -2.93 20.65
N GLU A 643 39.17 -3.38 21.49
CA GLU A 643 37.99 -2.62 21.98
C GLU A 643 37.13 -1.96 20.86
N LEU A 644 37.19 -2.49 19.63
CA LEU A 644 36.46 -1.92 18.50
C LEU A 644 34.99 -2.36 18.52
N THR A 645 34.07 -1.47 18.15
CA THR A 645 32.66 -1.87 17.92
C THR A 645 32.53 -2.68 16.63
N GLY A 646 31.54 -3.58 16.53
CA GLY A 646 31.25 -4.32 15.29
C GLY A 646 31.07 -3.42 14.05
N LEU A 647 30.55 -2.20 14.24
CA LEU A 647 30.41 -1.20 13.17
C LEU A 647 31.77 -0.79 12.60
N ASN A 648 32.73 -0.48 13.46
CA ASN A 648 34.06 -0.08 13.04
C ASN A 648 34.80 -1.25 12.39
N ALA A 649 34.63 -2.47 12.89
CA ALA A 649 35.21 -3.68 12.30
C ALA A 649 34.65 -3.93 10.88
N ALA A 650 33.35 -3.72 10.66
CA ALA A 650 32.74 -3.83 9.33
C ALA A 650 33.27 -2.76 8.35
N ARG A 651 33.44 -1.51 8.81
CA ARG A 651 34.04 -0.42 8.01
C ARG A 651 35.49 -0.71 7.65
N GLU A 652 36.27 -1.20 8.61
CA GLU A 652 37.66 -1.61 8.42
C GLU A 652 37.74 -2.76 7.40
N MET A 653 36.90 -3.79 7.54
CA MET A 653 36.83 -4.88 6.58
C MET A 653 36.54 -4.38 5.17
N ALA A 654 35.58 -3.47 4.99
CA ALA A 654 35.26 -2.90 3.68
C ALA A 654 36.46 -2.18 3.04
N LEU A 655 37.19 -1.37 3.82
CA LEU A 655 38.40 -0.68 3.37
C LEU A 655 39.49 -1.66 2.93
N LEU A 656 39.76 -2.67 3.75
CA LEU A 656 40.77 -3.69 3.47
C LEU A 656 40.38 -4.57 2.26
N GLU A 657 39.11 -4.95 2.15
CA GLU A 657 38.59 -5.68 0.98
C GLU A 657 38.79 -4.87 -0.31
N TRP A 658 38.46 -3.57 -0.32
CA TRP A 658 38.70 -2.71 -1.47
C TRP A 658 40.17 -2.57 -1.81
N ALA A 659 41.07 -2.57 -0.82
CA ALA A 659 42.51 -2.53 -1.05
C ALA A 659 43.02 -3.78 -1.79
N THR A 660 42.31 -4.92 -1.70
CA THR A 660 42.66 -6.12 -2.47
C THR A 660 42.33 -6.03 -3.97
N LYS A 661 41.62 -4.99 -4.43
CA LYS A 661 41.23 -4.83 -5.83
C LYS A 661 42.47 -4.74 -6.76
N PRO A 662 42.65 -5.66 -7.72
CA PRO A 662 43.74 -5.60 -8.70
C PRO A 662 43.75 -4.26 -9.44
N GLN A 663 44.93 -3.73 -9.75
CA GLN A 663 45.08 -2.50 -10.54
C GLN A 663 45.71 -2.85 -11.88
N VAL A 664 44.90 -2.89 -12.93
CA VAL A 664 45.36 -3.26 -14.27
C VAL A 664 45.44 -2.00 -15.13
N LYS A 665 46.63 -1.69 -15.65
CA LYS A 665 46.85 -0.60 -16.59
C LYS A 665 47.20 -1.16 -17.97
N ILE A 666 46.33 -0.92 -18.94
CA ILE A 666 46.57 -1.31 -20.33
C ILE A 666 47.31 -0.17 -21.06
N ALA A 667 48.49 -0.46 -21.59
CA ALA A 667 49.25 0.50 -22.39
C ALA A 667 48.57 0.76 -23.75
N LYS A 668 48.73 1.97 -24.30
CA LYS A 668 48.18 2.31 -25.64
C LYS A 668 48.77 1.47 -26.77
N SER A 669 49.98 0.93 -26.59
CA SER A 669 50.64 0.05 -27.56
C SER A 669 50.27 -1.43 -27.39
N ALA A 670 49.49 -1.78 -26.35
CA ALA A 670 49.11 -3.16 -26.09
C ALA A 670 48.07 -3.63 -27.11
N THR A 671 48.17 -4.90 -27.49
CA THR A 671 47.22 -5.59 -28.34
C THR A 671 45.98 -6.02 -27.53
N ARG A 672 44.88 -6.28 -28.24
CA ARG A 672 43.64 -6.82 -27.64
C ARG A 672 43.89 -8.11 -26.84
N ALA A 673 44.71 -9.01 -27.37
CA ALA A 673 45.01 -10.29 -26.74
C ALA A 673 45.79 -10.11 -25.43
N GLU A 674 46.79 -9.22 -25.42
CA GLU A 674 47.53 -8.86 -24.20
C GLU A 674 46.61 -8.24 -23.14
N ALA A 675 45.66 -7.40 -23.54
CA ALA A 675 44.69 -6.81 -22.62
C ALA A 675 43.74 -7.85 -22.01
N ILE A 676 43.20 -8.76 -22.81
CA ILE A 676 42.35 -9.87 -22.31
C ILE A 676 43.14 -10.76 -21.35
N ALA A 677 44.38 -11.12 -21.71
CA ALA A 677 45.25 -11.91 -20.83
C ALA A 677 45.50 -11.21 -19.50
N ALA A 678 45.85 -9.91 -19.52
CA ALA A 678 46.08 -9.13 -18.31
C ALA A 678 44.84 -9.03 -17.42
N PHE A 679 43.64 -8.90 -18.00
CA PHE A 679 42.40 -8.94 -17.24
C PHE A 679 42.09 -10.34 -16.71
N GLY A 680 42.37 -11.40 -17.48
CA GLY A 680 42.26 -12.78 -17.04
C GLY A 680 43.16 -13.08 -15.84
N ASP A 681 44.43 -12.66 -15.89
CA ASP A 681 45.39 -12.80 -14.79
C ASP A 681 44.92 -12.05 -13.53
N ALA A 682 44.34 -10.86 -13.70
CA ALA A 682 43.78 -10.10 -12.60
C ALA A 682 42.50 -10.72 -12.02
N ALA A 683 41.62 -11.26 -12.86
CA ALA A 683 40.43 -11.97 -12.41
C ALA A 683 40.79 -13.27 -11.66
N ALA A 684 41.84 -13.97 -12.09
CA ALA A 684 42.37 -15.15 -11.42
C ALA A 684 42.91 -14.88 -10.01
N GLN A 685 43.18 -13.61 -9.66
CA GLN A 685 43.54 -13.21 -8.29
C GLN A 685 42.34 -13.26 -7.31
N GLY A 686 41.14 -13.60 -7.78
CA GLY A 686 40.00 -13.92 -6.91
C GLY A 686 39.37 -12.71 -6.20
N PHE A 687 39.53 -11.51 -6.75
CA PHE A 687 38.83 -10.33 -6.27
C PHE A 687 37.38 -10.30 -6.75
N THR A 688 36.45 -9.98 -5.85
CA THR A 688 35.06 -9.69 -6.18
C THR A 688 34.61 -8.44 -5.46
N ARG A 689 33.83 -7.59 -6.13
CA ARG A 689 33.24 -6.38 -5.54
C ARG A 689 32.16 -6.69 -4.49
N LEU A 690 31.69 -7.93 -4.43
CA LEU A 690 30.62 -8.34 -3.53
C LEU A 690 31.10 -8.50 -2.06
N ARG A 691 32.37 -8.87 -1.83
CA ARG A 691 32.95 -8.93 -0.47
C ARG A 691 33.01 -7.56 0.22
N PRO A 692 33.63 -6.51 -0.37
CA PRO A 692 33.60 -5.19 0.25
C PRO A 692 32.18 -4.66 0.41
N ARG A 693 31.29 -4.90 -0.57
CA ARG A 693 29.87 -4.50 -0.46
C ARG A 693 29.12 -5.18 0.67
N LEU A 694 29.39 -6.46 0.94
CA LEU A 694 28.82 -7.15 2.10
C LEU A 694 29.25 -6.44 3.38
N ALA A 695 30.54 -6.14 3.53
CA ALA A 695 31.06 -5.42 4.69
C ALA A 695 30.45 -4.02 4.85
N GLU A 696 30.31 -3.27 3.75
CA GLU A 696 29.60 -1.98 3.72
C GLU A 696 28.13 -2.13 4.16
N SER A 697 27.44 -3.16 3.67
CA SER A 697 26.04 -3.43 4.01
C SER A 697 25.86 -3.78 5.49
N ILE A 698 26.80 -4.56 6.05
CA ILE A 698 26.83 -4.86 7.49
C ILE A 698 27.11 -3.58 8.28
N ALA A 699 28.03 -2.72 7.84
CA ALA A 699 28.30 -1.44 8.49
C ALA A 699 27.07 -0.51 8.48
N VAL A 700 26.37 -0.40 7.35
CA VAL A 700 25.13 0.38 7.25
C VAL A 700 24.06 -0.17 8.18
N PHE A 701 23.88 -1.49 8.23
CA PHE A 701 22.95 -2.14 9.15
C PHE A 701 23.32 -1.89 10.62
N LEU A 702 24.60 -2.02 10.99
CA LEU A 702 25.04 -1.77 12.36
C LEU A 702 24.85 -0.29 12.75
N ALA A 703 25.05 0.64 11.81
CA ALA A 703 24.84 2.06 12.05
C ALA A 703 23.36 2.45 12.22
N SER A 704 22.40 1.69 11.68
CA SER A 704 20.97 2.03 11.78
C SER A 704 20.37 1.82 13.17
N GLY A 705 21.00 0.99 14.01
CA GLY A 705 20.45 0.61 15.31
C GLY A 705 19.36 -0.47 15.27
N ASP A 706 18.95 -0.93 14.08
CA ASP A 706 17.90 -1.95 13.93
C ASP A 706 18.34 -3.33 14.46
N ALA A 707 17.41 -4.08 15.06
CA ALA A 707 17.69 -5.43 15.54
C ALA A 707 17.86 -6.46 14.40
N ARG A 708 17.27 -6.21 13.22
CA ARG A 708 17.29 -7.10 12.05
C ARG A 708 17.44 -6.31 10.77
N SER A 709 18.24 -6.82 9.83
CA SER A 709 18.46 -6.15 8.55
C SER A 709 17.30 -6.37 7.59
N VAL A 710 16.83 -5.32 6.94
CA VAL A 710 15.88 -5.42 5.80
C VAL A 710 16.58 -5.65 4.46
N ASN A 711 17.89 -5.43 4.43
CA ASN A 711 18.69 -5.35 3.21
C ASN A 711 19.73 -6.49 3.10
N VAL A 712 19.85 -7.35 4.12
CA VAL A 712 20.83 -8.43 4.17
C VAL A 712 20.14 -9.69 4.70
N THR A 713 20.08 -10.73 3.88
CA THR A 713 19.33 -11.96 4.15
C THR A 713 20.20 -13.18 3.87
N LEU A 714 20.31 -14.09 4.83
CA LEU A 714 20.96 -15.38 4.66
C LEU A 714 19.99 -16.38 4.00
N VAL A 715 20.42 -16.98 2.90
CA VAL A 715 19.68 -17.99 2.14
C VAL A 715 20.52 -19.28 2.10
N PRO A 716 20.16 -20.32 2.87
CA PRO A 716 20.97 -21.55 2.97
C PRO A 716 21.07 -22.36 1.68
N GLU A 717 20.04 -22.29 0.83
CA GLU A 717 19.95 -23.05 -0.43
C GLU A 717 19.69 -22.09 -1.60
N ALA A 718 20.63 -21.18 -1.82
CA ALA A 718 20.59 -20.26 -2.96
C ALA A 718 21.19 -20.93 -4.21
N ASP A 719 20.60 -20.70 -5.39
CA ASP A 719 21.23 -21.03 -6.67
C ASP A 719 22.45 -20.12 -6.86
N LEU A 720 23.66 -20.66 -6.70
CA LEU A 720 24.92 -19.90 -6.74
C LEU A 720 25.27 -19.41 -8.16
N GLY A 721 24.48 -19.78 -9.17
CA GLY A 721 24.63 -19.34 -10.55
C GLY A 721 25.80 -20.03 -11.27
N HIS A 722 25.87 -19.84 -12.59
CA HIS A 722 26.97 -20.33 -13.44
C HIS A 722 27.26 -21.85 -13.31
N GLY A 723 26.25 -22.66 -12.97
CA GLY A 723 26.41 -24.11 -12.78
C GLY A 723 27.09 -24.51 -11.47
N ALA A 724 27.25 -23.59 -10.52
CA ALA A 724 27.89 -23.85 -9.22
C ALA A 724 26.98 -24.58 -8.21
N GLY A 725 25.75 -24.95 -8.59
CA GLY A 725 24.79 -25.67 -7.76
C GLY A 725 24.10 -24.78 -6.72
N THR A 726 23.50 -25.42 -5.71
CA THR A 726 22.88 -24.71 -4.57
C THR A 726 23.79 -24.72 -3.35
N GLY A 727 23.70 -23.67 -2.54
CA GLY A 727 24.39 -23.60 -1.26
C GLY A 727 24.15 -22.30 -0.52
N PRO A 728 24.79 -22.12 0.65
CA PRO A 728 24.52 -20.98 1.50
C PRO A 728 25.10 -19.71 0.87
N ALA A 729 24.24 -18.71 0.70
CA ALA A 729 24.61 -17.39 0.21
C ALA A 729 23.97 -16.28 1.05
N ILE A 730 24.62 -15.12 1.07
CA ILE A 730 24.05 -13.90 1.61
C ILE A 730 23.57 -13.03 0.46
N GLN A 731 22.27 -12.76 0.45
CA GLN A 731 21.61 -11.83 -0.47
C GLN A 731 21.60 -10.46 0.16
N PHE A 732 21.89 -9.44 -0.65
CA PHE A 732 21.83 -8.08 -0.16
C PHE A 732 21.36 -7.08 -1.21
N THR A 733 20.55 -6.13 -0.74
CA THR A 733 20.02 -5.00 -1.49
C THR A 733 20.60 -3.71 -0.92
N TRP A 734 20.81 -2.71 -1.75
CA TRP A 734 21.33 -1.43 -1.27
C TRP A 734 20.84 -0.26 -2.11
N ARG A 735 20.79 0.91 -1.49
CA ARG A 735 20.61 2.18 -2.19
C ARG A 735 21.95 2.62 -2.77
N LYS A 736 21.99 2.95 -4.06
CA LYS A 736 23.10 3.65 -4.70
C LYS A 736 22.88 5.15 -4.50
N ASP A 737 23.87 5.84 -3.96
CA ASP A 737 23.82 7.29 -3.83
C ASP A 737 24.27 7.97 -5.13
N PHE A 738 23.75 9.17 -5.39
CA PHE A 738 24.25 9.98 -6.50
C PHE A 738 25.72 10.27 -6.27
N HIS A 739 26.53 10.10 -7.32
CA HIS A 739 27.95 10.40 -7.23
C HIS A 739 28.14 11.90 -6.96
N ASP A 740 29.08 12.27 -6.08
CA ASP A 740 29.24 13.64 -5.55
C ASP A 740 29.30 14.72 -6.63
N ALA A 741 29.93 14.42 -7.77
CA ALA A 741 30.01 15.33 -8.92
C ALA A 741 28.65 15.71 -9.55
N TRP A 742 27.58 14.98 -9.25
CA TRP A 742 26.21 15.28 -9.68
C TRP A 742 25.40 16.07 -8.64
N GLN A 743 25.96 16.31 -7.45
CA GLN A 743 25.30 17.12 -6.42
C GLN A 743 25.11 18.55 -6.93
N SER A 744 23.88 18.85 -7.30
CA SER A 744 23.43 20.12 -7.89
C SER A 744 21.94 20.29 -7.59
N ALA A 745 21.31 21.28 -8.20
CA ALA A 745 19.86 21.38 -8.15
C ALA A 745 19.21 20.12 -8.77
N LEU A 746 18.21 19.55 -8.13
CA LEU A 746 17.59 18.29 -8.54
C LEU A 746 16.12 18.51 -8.87
N LEU A 747 15.73 18.21 -10.11
CA LEU A 747 14.35 18.25 -10.57
C LEU A 747 13.89 16.82 -10.89
N LEU A 748 12.98 16.28 -10.09
CA LEU A 748 12.39 14.96 -10.29
C LEU A 748 11.05 15.13 -11.03
N LEU A 749 10.87 14.42 -12.14
CA LEU A 749 9.66 14.43 -12.97
C LEU A 749 9.04 13.03 -12.94
N ASP A 750 8.35 12.69 -11.85
CA ASP A 750 7.78 11.35 -11.67
C ASP A 750 6.31 11.46 -11.29
N ALA A 751 5.44 10.99 -12.18
CA ALA A 751 3.99 10.97 -11.97
C ALA A 751 3.58 10.12 -10.76
N THR A 752 4.36 9.08 -10.51
CA THR A 752 4.11 8.05 -9.49
C THR A 752 5.07 8.17 -8.30
N GLY A 753 5.95 9.18 -8.35
CA GLY A 753 7.04 9.37 -7.40
C GLY A 753 6.52 9.66 -6.02
N ARG A 754 6.97 8.88 -5.03
CA ARG A 754 6.60 9.07 -3.62
C ARG A 754 7.64 9.95 -2.94
N PRO A 755 7.28 11.17 -2.46
CA PRO A 755 8.23 12.06 -1.81
C PRO A 755 8.98 11.42 -0.64
N GLU A 756 8.35 10.53 0.12
CA GLU A 756 8.96 9.84 1.26
C GLU A 756 10.13 8.94 0.83
N ILE A 757 9.99 8.27 -0.31
CA ILE A 757 11.02 7.40 -0.86
C ILE A 757 12.12 8.25 -1.51
N LEU A 758 11.71 9.23 -2.33
CA LEU A 758 12.64 10.09 -3.06
C LEU A 758 13.50 10.94 -2.12
N ARG A 759 13.02 11.25 -0.91
CA ARG A 759 13.81 11.95 0.12
C ARG A 759 15.06 11.20 0.58
N HIS A 760 15.16 9.90 0.31
CA HIS A 760 16.40 9.17 0.52
C HIS A 760 17.53 9.60 -0.42
N TRP A 761 17.21 10.12 -1.62
CA TRP A 761 18.17 10.75 -2.54
C TRP A 761 18.12 12.28 -2.49
N ALA A 762 16.98 12.85 -2.09
CA ALA A 762 16.71 14.29 -2.06
C ALA A 762 16.16 14.73 -0.68
N PRO A 763 17.00 14.85 0.37
CA PRO A 763 16.51 15.07 1.73
C PRO A 763 15.65 16.32 1.93
N ASN A 764 15.86 17.36 1.13
CA ASN A 764 15.17 18.65 1.18
C ASN A 764 14.10 18.77 0.07
N LEU A 765 13.55 17.65 -0.40
CA LEU A 765 12.61 17.62 -1.52
C LEU A 765 11.30 18.36 -1.22
N GLU A 766 11.07 19.42 -1.99
CA GLU A 766 9.76 20.07 -2.16
C GLU A 766 8.96 19.29 -3.22
N ALA A 767 7.66 19.07 -3.02
CA ALA A 767 6.83 18.31 -3.94
C ALA A 767 5.62 19.13 -4.40
N VAL A 768 5.35 19.08 -5.71
CA VAL A 768 4.19 19.68 -6.37
C VAL A 768 3.44 18.55 -7.08
N GLU A 769 2.29 18.18 -6.54
CA GLU A 769 1.41 17.13 -7.08
C GLU A 769 0.24 17.76 -7.86
N ILE A 770 0.03 17.34 -9.10
CA ILE A 770 -0.99 17.88 -10.02
C ILE A 770 -1.71 16.75 -10.75
N GLU A 771 -3.01 16.64 -10.56
CA GLU A 771 -3.87 15.72 -11.30
C GLU A 771 -4.37 16.40 -12.59
N VAL A 772 -4.36 15.73 -13.75
CA VAL A 772 -4.83 16.31 -15.03
C VAL A 772 -6.10 15.60 -15.46
N GLN A 773 -7.09 16.35 -15.93
CA GLN A 773 -8.35 15.80 -16.44
C GLN A 773 -8.09 14.89 -17.67
N ALA A 774 -8.70 13.71 -17.70
CA ALA A 774 -8.60 12.75 -18.81
C ALA A 774 -10.00 12.39 -19.39
N PRO A 775 -10.72 13.34 -20.02
CA PRO A 775 -12.15 13.20 -20.34
C PRO A 775 -12.50 12.18 -21.46
N HIS A 776 -11.53 11.52 -22.08
CA HIS A 776 -11.75 10.60 -23.22
C HIS A 776 -11.13 9.21 -23.05
N GLN A 777 -10.68 8.87 -21.83
CA GLN A 777 -10.08 7.59 -21.54
C GLN A 777 -11.15 6.60 -21.05
N HIS A 778 -11.29 5.44 -21.69
CA HIS A 778 -12.25 4.39 -21.31
C HIS A 778 -11.48 3.14 -20.87
N VAL A 779 -11.96 2.47 -19.82
CA VAL A 779 -11.36 1.23 -19.31
C VAL A 779 -12.21 0.05 -19.77
N ILE A 780 -11.56 -0.98 -20.31
CA ILE A 780 -12.21 -2.24 -20.67
C ILE A 780 -11.65 -3.33 -19.75
N GLN A 781 -12.52 -3.95 -18.98
CA GLN A 781 -12.16 -5.07 -18.12
C GLN A 781 -12.03 -6.33 -18.99
N VAL A 782 -10.84 -6.93 -19.04
CA VAL A 782 -10.62 -8.22 -19.71
C VAL A 782 -10.61 -9.29 -18.62
N ALA A 783 -11.58 -10.22 -18.65
CA ALA A 783 -11.59 -11.36 -17.75
C ALA A 783 -10.54 -12.40 -18.21
N GLU A 784 -9.62 -12.79 -17.33
CA GLU A 784 -8.84 -14.04 -17.46
C GLU A 784 -9.62 -15.24 -16.94
#